data_AF-A0A317JDZ2-F1
#
_entry.id   AF-A0A317JDZ2-F1
#
_cell.length_a   1.000
_cell.length_b   1.000
_cell.length_c   1.000
_cell.angle_alpha   90.00
_cell.angle_beta   90.00
_cell.angle_gamma   90.00
#
_symmetry.space_group_name_H-M   'P 1'
#
loop_
_entity.id
_entity.type
_entity.pdbx_description
1 polymer ?
#
loop_
_entity_poly.entity_id
_entity_poly.type
_entity_poly.pdbx_seq_one_letter_code
_entity_poly.pdbx_strand_id
1 'polypeptide(L)'
;MFELKIAFKYLIPRKKHLSSALISVLSILVLSLVVWLIVIFLSVTDGIENNWKTKLTTVHSSIRITPTDAYFSSYYYQIDALAHKSQYRHKTIREKVLSLKTDPYDDSYDKELPFHIKAKEQTKDLAKELYAILQRLENTHKITYQDFEVSGAMLRLQMIRKKPEEQATQSYLTQASYLSSFPEKNPFLSTLIVPLRTDELARLFSRSQINDALRSITVESLKPKHSWEIPISMLPEEVPLPAQASVSDLSCVLLTENEGVFPGFQKGVIKKTQQGIYFIEKNKSSYLIGKPIFLEKSCLLHVVKTEVPSQAKTLKDVFFTVEMPFKNHLLQGRVSGDGLEVAEGRWCKPSADLVQETGVFLAKSFQDQGVQVADRGYLSYSSLSMSAVQEQRLPIFIAGFYDPGPLFSGYKSVLVPPCITQTINASNASFHLNKTESNGVCVWVANPTDTDFIKKELEKQLEEEGIAAYWKVTPFTEYDFAKDMLLQFASDRYLFTLVGVIILMVACCNIISQLVILVDNKKKEIGILLAMGASKKSILFIFGFCGMVMGLMSCCIGIAAGMFTLKHLDLVISALSFLQGQALLNPVFFGQIIPSQFSSRAIQFVFITTPILSLFAALAPAIKTCYLNVSAILRSE
;
A
#
# COMPACT_ATOMS: atom_id res chain seq x y z
N MET A 1 42.04 0.31 37.22
CA MET A 1 42.57 -0.68 36.25
C MET A 1 42.76 -2.08 36.83
N PHE A 2 43.35 -2.25 38.03
CA PHE A 2 43.63 -3.56 38.64
C PHE A 2 42.40 -4.49 38.69
N GLU A 3 41.28 -4.01 39.22
CA GLU A 3 40.00 -4.74 39.36
C GLU A 3 39.50 -5.30 38.02
N LEU A 4 39.52 -4.47 36.98
CA LEU A 4 39.05 -4.80 35.64
C LEU A 4 39.88 -5.94 35.01
N LYS A 5 41.19 -5.97 35.30
CA LYS A 5 42.11 -7.04 34.87
C LYS A 5 41.86 -8.36 35.62
N ILE A 6 41.40 -8.30 36.86
CA ILE A 6 40.98 -9.48 37.64
C ILE A 6 39.63 -10.01 37.14
N ALA A 7 38.65 -9.13 36.91
CA ALA A 7 37.34 -9.51 36.40
C ALA A 7 37.44 -10.27 35.07
N PHE A 8 38.20 -9.76 34.09
CA PHE A 8 38.47 -10.48 32.84
C PHE A 8 39.18 -11.84 33.07
N LYS A 9 40.11 -11.92 34.03
CA LYS A 9 40.79 -13.18 34.38
C LYS A 9 39.83 -14.22 34.99
N TYR A 10 38.72 -13.80 35.59
CA TYR A 10 37.68 -14.69 36.12
C TYR A 10 36.67 -15.15 35.05
N LEU A 11 36.53 -14.40 33.95
CA LEU A 11 35.72 -14.77 32.80
C LEU A 11 36.44 -15.72 31.82
N ILE A 12 37.77 -15.64 31.70
CA ILE A 12 38.53 -16.41 30.70
C ILE A 12 38.80 -17.85 31.20
N PRO A 13 38.44 -18.89 30.42
CA PRO A 13 38.64 -20.29 30.81
C PRO A 13 40.11 -20.67 30.97
N ARG A 14 40.44 -21.38 32.05
CA ARG A 14 41.71 -22.11 32.22
C ARG A 14 41.44 -23.60 32.38
N LYS A 15 42.27 -24.46 31.76
CA LYS A 15 42.10 -25.93 31.73
C LYS A 15 41.88 -26.61 33.10
N LYS A 16 42.34 -26.02 34.22
CA LYS A 16 42.12 -26.54 35.59
C LYS A 16 40.77 -26.17 36.24
N HIS A 17 39.93 -25.32 35.62
CA HIS A 17 38.63 -24.87 36.19
C HIS A 17 37.49 -24.97 35.16
N LEU A 18 37.46 -26.06 34.39
CA LEU A 18 36.58 -26.24 33.22
C LEU A 18 35.08 -26.14 33.56
N SER A 19 34.67 -26.59 34.75
CA SER A 19 33.29 -26.48 35.27
C SER A 19 32.79 -25.03 35.33
N SER A 20 33.57 -24.13 35.95
CA SER A 20 33.19 -22.71 36.10
C SER A 20 33.00 -21.98 34.77
N ALA A 21 33.79 -22.35 33.75
CA ALA A 21 33.66 -21.80 32.41
C ALA A 21 32.41 -22.31 31.69
N LEU A 22 32.11 -23.63 31.79
CA LEU A 22 30.95 -24.24 31.13
C LEU A 22 29.63 -23.68 31.66
N ILE A 23 29.51 -23.50 32.98
CA ILE A 23 28.34 -22.85 33.61
C ILE A 23 28.19 -21.39 33.14
N SER A 24 29.31 -20.69 32.92
CA SER A 24 29.31 -19.31 32.45
C SER A 24 28.88 -19.19 30.97
N VAL A 25 29.34 -20.10 30.11
CA VAL A 25 28.87 -20.18 28.72
C VAL A 25 27.37 -20.53 28.68
N LEU A 26 26.91 -21.46 29.50
CA LEU A 26 25.49 -21.84 29.59
C LEU A 26 24.61 -20.64 30.02
N SER A 27 25.05 -19.87 31.02
CA SER A 27 24.32 -18.69 31.49
C SER A 27 24.28 -17.58 30.43
N ILE A 28 25.39 -17.38 29.72
CA ILE A 28 25.46 -16.46 28.58
C ILE A 28 24.48 -16.88 27.47
N LEU A 29 24.42 -18.18 27.15
CA LEU A 29 23.53 -18.76 26.14
C LEU A 29 22.05 -18.59 26.52
N VAL A 30 21.66 -18.93 27.76
CA VAL A 30 20.27 -18.77 28.24
C VAL A 30 19.81 -17.32 28.17
N LEU A 31 20.63 -16.38 28.65
CA LEU A 31 20.30 -14.95 28.57
C LEU A 31 20.30 -14.43 27.13
N SER A 32 21.20 -14.93 26.28
CA SER A 32 21.24 -14.61 24.85
C SER A 32 19.99 -15.11 24.11
N LEU A 33 19.45 -16.27 24.47
CA LEU A 33 18.21 -16.83 23.89
C LEU A 33 17.00 -15.97 24.29
N VAL A 34 16.95 -15.50 25.54
CA VAL A 34 15.91 -14.58 26.00
C VAL A 34 16.00 -13.23 25.30
N VAL A 35 17.19 -12.63 25.18
CA VAL A 35 17.40 -11.39 24.40
C VAL A 35 16.99 -11.59 22.94
N TRP A 36 17.40 -12.70 22.32
CA TRP A 36 17.07 -13.07 20.95
C TRP A 36 15.56 -13.08 20.70
N LEU A 37 14.81 -13.78 21.56
CA LEU A 37 13.36 -13.89 21.48
C LEU A 37 12.67 -12.54 21.67
N ILE A 38 13.10 -11.74 22.65
CA ILE A 38 12.55 -10.39 22.89
C ILE A 38 12.80 -9.46 21.69
N VAL A 39 14.01 -9.48 21.12
CA VAL A 39 14.38 -8.63 19.96
C VAL A 39 13.54 -8.98 18.73
N ILE A 40 13.34 -10.27 18.44
CA ILE A 40 12.46 -10.71 17.34
C ILE A 40 11.03 -10.23 17.60
N PHE A 41 10.49 -10.52 18.78
CA PHE A 41 9.07 -10.30 19.08
C PHE A 41 8.68 -8.81 19.08
N LEU A 42 9.51 -7.95 19.69
CA LEU A 42 9.29 -6.50 19.65
C LEU A 42 9.48 -5.92 18.25
N SER A 43 10.44 -6.43 17.46
CA SER A 43 10.65 -5.95 16.08
C SER A 43 9.51 -6.35 15.14
N VAL A 44 9.00 -7.58 15.26
CA VAL A 44 7.84 -8.04 14.46
C VAL A 44 6.59 -7.25 14.82
N THR A 45 6.32 -7.02 16.12
CA THR A 45 5.16 -6.22 16.57
C THR A 45 5.24 -4.78 16.08
N ASP A 46 6.36 -4.07 16.32
CA ASP A 46 6.56 -2.69 15.83
C ASP A 46 6.49 -2.64 14.28
N GLY A 47 7.03 -3.66 13.59
CA GLY A 47 6.99 -3.76 12.12
C GLY A 47 5.57 -3.91 11.57
N ILE A 48 4.75 -4.77 12.18
CA ILE A 48 3.34 -4.95 11.83
C ILE A 48 2.58 -3.64 12.08
N GLU A 49 2.71 -3.03 13.25
CA GLU A 49 2.07 -1.75 13.60
C GLU A 49 2.41 -0.66 12.56
N ASN A 50 3.68 -0.51 12.18
CA ASN A 50 4.12 0.48 11.19
C ASN A 50 3.60 0.17 9.78
N ASN A 51 3.58 -1.10 9.35
CA ASN A 51 3.03 -1.52 8.06
C ASN A 51 1.53 -1.19 7.98
N TRP A 52 0.77 -1.51 9.03
CA TRP A 52 -0.65 -1.16 9.12
C TRP A 52 -0.88 0.36 9.10
N LYS A 53 -0.15 1.14 9.92
CA LYS A 53 -0.22 2.62 9.89
C LYS A 53 0.10 3.21 8.51
N THR A 54 1.10 2.66 7.81
CA THR A 54 1.47 3.09 6.46
C THR A 54 0.33 2.79 5.47
N LYS A 55 -0.22 1.56 5.48
CA LYS A 55 -1.36 1.21 4.62
C LYS A 55 -2.60 2.06 4.89
N LEU A 56 -2.92 2.30 6.16
CA LEU A 56 -4.03 3.18 6.57
C LEU A 56 -3.90 4.59 6.00
N THR A 57 -2.70 5.19 6.12
CA THR A 57 -2.40 6.56 5.63
C THR A 57 -2.14 6.65 4.11
N THR A 58 -2.00 5.49 3.43
CA THR A 58 -1.96 5.39 1.97
C THR A 58 -3.39 5.46 1.41
N VAL A 59 -4.31 4.66 1.97
CA VAL A 59 -5.72 4.54 1.54
C VAL A 59 -6.54 5.75 1.98
N HIS A 60 -6.42 6.14 3.25
CA HIS A 60 -7.15 7.24 3.86
C HIS A 60 -6.20 8.41 4.13
N SER A 61 -6.74 9.62 4.20
CA SER A 61 -5.94 10.81 4.52
C SER A 61 -5.31 10.72 5.92
N SER A 62 -4.13 11.31 6.10
CA SER A 62 -3.43 11.40 7.38
C SER A 62 -4.23 12.21 8.41
N ILE A 63 -4.89 13.27 7.94
CA ILE A 63 -5.83 14.11 8.69
C ILE A 63 -7.10 14.28 7.86
N ARG A 64 -8.25 14.37 8.52
CA ARG A 64 -9.54 14.70 7.93
C ARG A 64 -10.17 15.85 8.70
N ILE A 65 -10.53 16.89 7.97
CA ILE A 65 -11.20 18.09 8.48
C ILE A 65 -12.67 17.97 8.09
N THR A 66 -13.57 17.91 9.07
CA THR A 66 -15.01 17.78 8.79
C THR A 66 -15.80 18.92 9.45
N PRO A 67 -16.94 19.33 8.86
CA PRO A 67 -17.79 20.35 9.45
C PRO A 67 -18.45 19.87 10.74
N THR A 68 -18.51 20.73 11.75
CA THR A 68 -19.23 20.50 13.01
C THR A 68 -20.71 20.86 12.90
N ASP A 69 -21.51 20.56 13.93
CA ASP A 69 -22.89 21.04 14.01
C ASP A 69 -22.99 22.59 14.04
N ALA A 70 -21.94 23.28 14.48
CA ALA A 70 -21.86 24.75 14.38
C ALA A 70 -21.79 25.21 12.92
N TYR A 71 -21.13 24.45 12.03
CA TYR A 71 -21.11 24.76 10.60
C TYR A 71 -22.49 24.59 9.98
N PHE A 72 -23.19 23.50 10.28
CA PHE A 72 -24.54 23.24 9.75
C PHE A 72 -25.63 24.15 10.34
N SER A 73 -25.43 24.65 11.56
CA SER A 73 -26.31 25.66 12.18
C SER A 73 -25.97 27.10 11.77
N SER A 74 -24.86 27.34 11.08
CA SER A 74 -24.47 28.67 10.61
C SER A 74 -25.37 29.19 9.48
N TYR A 75 -25.55 30.52 9.43
CA TYR A 75 -26.14 31.23 8.29
C TYR A 75 -25.47 30.80 6.97
N TYR A 76 -24.14 30.73 6.97
CA TYR A 76 -23.33 30.39 5.80
C TYR A 76 -23.70 29.05 5.14
N TYR A 77 -24.10 28.03 5.91
CA TYR A 77 -24.56 26.75 5.35
C TYR A 77 -26.06 26.76 4.98
N GLN A 78 -26.89 27.40 5.79
CA GLN A 78 -28.34 27.38 5.62
C GLN A 78 -28.82 28.23 4.45
N ILE A 79 -28.14 29.35 4.17
CA ILE A 79 -28.54 30.32 3.15
C ILE A 79 -28.59 29.72 1.74
N ASP A 80 -27.75 28.73 1.44
CA ASP A 80 -27.72 28.03 0.15
C ASP A 80 -29.06 27.33 -0.18
N ALA A 81 -29.78 26.82 0.82
CA ALA A 81 -31.10 26.20 0.60
C ALA A 81 -32.22 27.22 0.34
N LEU A 82 -31.99 28.50 0.65
CA LEU A 82 -32.96 29.58 0.48
C LEU A 82 -32.69 30.45 -0.74
N ALA A 83 -31.47 30.41 -1.29
CA ALA A 83 -31.04 31.24 -2.41
C ALA A 83 -31.25 30.61 -3.80
N HIS A 84 -31.87 31.36 -4.71
CA HIS A 84 -32.05 31.01 -6.12
C HIS A 84 -30.70 30.78 -6.83
N LYS A 85 -29.66 31.57 -6.49
CA LYS A 85 -28.28 31.38 -7.03
C LYS A 85 -27.60 30.10 -6.54
N SER A 86 -28.21 29.39 -5.60
CA SER A 86 -27.82 28.06 -5.13
C SER A 86 -28.85 26.98 -5.51
N GLN A 87 -29.79 27.31 -6.41
CA GLN A 87 -30.87 26.42 -6.87
C GLN A 87 -31.71 25.86 -5.71
N TYR A 88 -31.82 26.60 -4.60
CA TYR A 88 -32.48 26.17 -3.37
C TYR A 88 -31.91 24.85 -2.78
N ARG A 89 -30.60 24.60 -2.98
CA ARG A 89 -29.89 23.42 -2.50
C ARG A 89 -28.66 23.80 -1.69
N HIS A 90 -28.43 23.11 -0.56
CA HIS A 90 -27.16 23.18 0.18
C HIS A 90 -25.96 22.79 -0.70
N LYS A 91 -24.94 23.66 -0.74
CA LYS A 91 -23.70 23.40 -1.49
C LYS A 91 -22.71 22.59 -0.66
N THR A 92 -21.97 21.70 -1.33
CA THR A 92 -20.83 20.98 -0.71
C THR A 92 -19.64 21.93 -0.50
N ILE A 93 -18.59 21.48 0.20
CA ILE A 93 -17.44 22.35 0.48
C ILE A 93 -16.73 22.72 -0.83
N ARG A 94 -16.60 21.77 -1.77
CA ARG A 94 -16.08 21.98 -3.12
C ARG A 94 -16.86 23.07 -3.86
N GLU A 95 -18.19 22.97 -3.86
CA GLU A 95 -19.08 23.92 -4.55
C GLU A 95 -19.03 25.33 -3.94
N LYS A 96 -18.84 25.44 -2.62
CA LYS A 96 -18.66 26.72 -1.92
C LYS A 96 -17.31 27.36 -2.24
N VAL A 97 -16.22 26.61 -2.25
CA VAL A 97 -14.88 27.12 -2.63
C VAL A 97 -14.87 27.63 -4.07
N LEU A 98 -15.54 26.91 -4.98
CA LEU A 98 -15.69 27.30 -6.39
C LEU A 98 -16.70 28.44 -6.63
N SER A 99 -17.48 28.84 -5.61
CA SER A 99 -18.51 29.88 -5.77
C SER A 99 -17.90 31.29 -5.80
N LEU A 100 -18.29 32.08 -6.80
CA LEU A 100 -17.83 33.48 -6.97
C LEU A 100 -18.30 34.41 -5.84
N LYS A 101 -19.47 34.13 -5.25
CA LYS A 101 -20.04 34.90 -4.13
C LYS A 101 -20.15 34.02 -2.89
N THR A 102 -19.69 34.54 -1.76
CA THR A 102 -19.77 33.92 -0.43
C THR A 102 -21.20 33.87 0.10
N ASP A 103 -21.97 34.95 -0.09
CA ASP A 103 -23.42 34.97 0.14
C ASP A 103 -24.16 34.91 -1.22
N PRO A 104 -24.92 33.85 -1.51
CA PRO A 104 -25.70 33.72 -2.73
C PRO A 104 -27.06 34.44 -2.70
N TYR A 105 -27.56 34.82 -1.52
CA TYR A 105 -28.92 35.33 -1.30
C TYR A 105 -29.18 36.66 -2.01
N ASP A 106 -30.45 36.91 -2.31
CA ASP A 106 -30.93 38.16 -2.90
C ASP A 106 -32.30 38.53 -2.33
N ASP A 107 -32.36 39.53 -1.45
CA ASP A 107 -33.58 40.06 -0.83
C ASP A 107 -34.69 40.41 -1.87
N SER A 108 -34.33 40.60 -3.15
CA SER A 108 -35.27 40.94 -4.24
C SER A 108 -35.87 39.76 -5.00
N TYR A 109 -35.29 38.56 -4.89
CA TYR A 109 -35.72 37.35 -5.63
C TYR A 109 -36.01 36.15 -4.72
N ASP A 110 -35.35 36.07 -3.58
CA ASP A 110 -35.42 34.93 -2.67
C ASP A 110 -36.54 35.10 -1.62
N LYS A 111 -36.90 34.00 -0.97
CA LYS A 111 -37.91 34.04 0.12
C LYS A 111 -37.34 34.73 1.34
N GLU A 112 -38.19 35.46 2.07
CA GLU A 112 -37.82 36.08 3.36
C GLU A 112 -37.19 35.07 4.32
N LEU A 113 -36.15 35.51 5.03
CA LEU A 113 -35.40 34.68 5.97
C LEU A 113 -36.29 34.27 7.17
N PRO A 114 -36.35 32.97 7.50
CA PRO A 114 -37.01 32.51 8.73
C PRO A 114 -36.44 33.17 9.98
N PHE A 115 -37.29 33.51 10.95
CA PHE A 115 -36.91 34.21 12.19
C PHE A 115 -35.75 33.57 13.00
N HIS A 116 -35.52 32.27 12.86
CA HIS A 116 -34.40 31.58 13.52
C HIS A 116 -33.04 31.82 12.84
N ILE A 117 -33.01 32.28 11.59
CA ILE A 117 -31.80 32.62 10.84
C ILE A 117 -31.49 34.09 11.06
N LYS A 118 -30.54 34.38 11.95
CA LYS A 118 -30.04 35.76 12.15
C LYS A 118 -29.29 36.23 10.91
N ALA A 119 -29.75 37.32 10.31
CA ALA A 119 -29.13 37.92 9.12
C ALA A 119 -27.99 38.89 9.47
N LYS A 120 -26.99 38.98 8.57
CA LYS A 120 -26.00 40.08 8.46
C LYS A 120 -25.03 40.30 9.64
N GLU A 121 -24.60 39.27 10.35
CA GLU A 121 -23.22 39.26 10.90
C GLU A 121 -22.23 38.90 9.78
N GLN A 122 -21.01 39.45 9.81
CA GLN A 122 -20.05 39.38 8.70
C GLN A 122 -19.85 37.93 8.21
N THR A 123 -20.26 37.67 6.97
CA THR A 123 -20.20 36.34 6.33
C THR A 123 -18.76 36.00 5.93
N LYS A 124 -17.95 35.71 6.94
CA LYS A 124 -16.60 35.15 6.80
C LYS A 124 -16.69 33.84 6.00
N ASP A 125 -15.94 33.71 4.91
CA ASP A 125 -16.07 32.58 3.98
C ASP A 125 -15.37 31.33 4.54
N LEU A 126 -16.09 30.63 5.43
CA LEU A 126 -15.54 29.51 6.22
C LEU A 126 -14.83 28.45 5.39
N ALA A 127 -15.25 28.24 4.14
CA ALA A 127 -14.65 27.26 3.24
C ALA A 127 -13.40 27.81 2.54
N LYS A 128 -13.44 29.03 2.01
CA LYS A 128 -12.26 29.64 1.36
C LYS A 128 -11.14 29.93 2.36
N GLU A 129 -11.47 30.25 3.61
CA GLU A 129 -10.46 30.47 4.65
C GLU A 129 -9.79 29.18 5.11
N LEU A 130 -10.55 28.09 5.27
CA LEU A 130 -9.97 26.76 5.48
C LEU A 130 -8.99 26.43 4.35
N TYR A 131 -9.34 26.72 3.10
CA TYR A 131 -8.46 26.52 1.95
C TYR A 131 -7.24 27.46 1.97
N ALA A 132 -7.37 28.70 2.44
CA ALA A 132 -6.23 29.62 2.61
C ALA A 132 -5.26 29.15 3.72
N ILE A 133 -5.75 28.58 4.82
CA ILE A 133 -4.93 27.91 5.84
C ILE A 133 -4.20 26.71 5.22
N LEU A 134 -4.92 25.84 4.50
CA LEU A 134 -4.33 24.67 3.86
C LEU A 134 -3.28 25.03 2.81
N GLN A 135 -3.48 26.10 2.04
CA GLN A 135 -2.51 26.62 1.07
C GLN A 135 -1.26 27.22 1.75
N ARG A 136 -1.40 27.88 2.92
CA ARG A 136 -0.25 28.30 3.75
C ARG A 136 0.56 27.08 4.22
N LEU A 137 -0.12 26.03 4.67
CA LEU A 137 0.50 24.80 5.17
C LEU A 137 1.13 23.95 4.04
N GLU A 138 0.54 23.90 2.85
CA GLU A 138 1.09 23.24 1.66
C GLU A 138 2.48 23.80 1.32
N ASN A 139 2.60 25.13 1.28
CA ASN A 139 3.87 25.82 1.04
C ASN A 139 4.92 25.59 2.14
N THR A 140 4.50 25.40 3.40
CA THR A 140 5.41 25.34 4.56
C THR A 140 5.85 23.90 4.89
N HIS A 141 4.93 22.94 4.82
CA HIS A 141 5.12 21.57 5.30
C HIS A 141 4.96 20.49 4.22
N LYS A 142 4.79 20.88 2.93
CA LYS A 142 4.61 19.94 1.79
C LYS A 142 3.46 18.96 2.01
N ILE A 143 2.38 19.41 2.65
CA ILE A 143 1.13 18.65 2.70
C ILE A 143 0.43 18.68 1.33
N THR A 144 -0.45 17.73 1.08
CA THR A 144 -1.35 17.76 -0.08
C THR A 144 -2.78 17.64 0.42
N TYR A 145 -3.74 18.36 -0.16
CA TYR A 145 -5.13 18.37 0.31
C TYR A 145 -6.16 18.35 -0.82
N GLN A 146 -7.33 17.78 -0.53
CA GLN A 146 -8.47 17.70 -1.44
C GLN A 146 -9.77 17.62 -0.65
N ASP A 147 -10.84 18.23 -1.15
CA ASP A 147 -12.20 17.90 -0.73
C ASP A 147 -12.50 16.40 -0.89
N PHE A 148 -13.36 15.88 -0.01
CA PHE A 148 -13.98 14.57 -0.19
C PHE A 148 -15.49 14.65 0.07
N GLU A 149 -16.23 13.84 -0.68
CA GLU A 149 -17.66 13.63 -0.51
C GLU A 149 -17.93 12.12 -0.39
N VAL A 150 -18.85 11.75 0.49
CA VAL A 150 -19.32 10.37 0.69
C VAL A 150 -20.83 10.33 0.46
N SER A 151 -21.30 9.28 -0.21
CA SER A 151 -22.72 9.01 -0.43
C SER A 151 -23.03 7.52 -0.36
N GLY A 152 -24.32 7.17 -0.31
CA GLY A 152 -24.79 5.77 -0.33
C GLY A 152 -25.61 5.48 -1.58
N ALA A 153 -25.30 4.37 -2.26
CA ALA A 153 -26.09 3.89 -3.39
C ALA A 153 -26.10 2.36 -3.49
N MET A 154 -27.09 1.81 -4.19
CA MET A 154 -27.10 0.39 -4.53
C MET A 154 -26.34 0.18 -5.84
N LEU A 155 -25.18 -0.45 -5.76
CA LEU A 155 -24.40 -0.86 -6.93
C LEU A 155 -25.04 -2.10 -7.55
N ARG A 156 -25.36 -2.03 -8.85
CA ARG A 156 -25.77 -3.19 -9.65
C ARG A 156 -24.87 -3.34 -10.88
N LEU A 157 -24.11 -4.42 -10.93
CA LEU A 157 -23.26 -4.78 -12.05
C LEU A 157 -23.90 -5.88 -12.90
N GLN A 158 -23.70 -5.78 -14.21
CA GLN A 158 -24.07 -6.75 -15.22
C GLN A 158 -22.78 -7.34 -15.80
N MET A 159 -22.48 -8.58 -15.39
CA MET A 159 -21.36 -9.35 -15.90
C MET A 159 -21.85 -10.15 -17.10
N ILE A 160 -21.47 -9.71 -18.30
CA ILE A 160 -21.79 -10.41 -19.55
C ILE A 160 -20.50 -11.11 -20.00
N ARG A 161 -20.58 -12.43 -20.22
CA ARG A 161 -19.45 -13.25 -20.65
C ARG A 161 -19.83 -13.93 -21.97
N LYS A 162 -19.25 -13.47 -23.08
CA LYS A 162 -19.24 -14.18 -24.36
C LYS A 162 -17.97 -15.02 -24.43
N LYS A 163 -18.10 -16.34 -24.36
CA LYS A 163 -17.05 -17.25 -24.85
C LYS A 163 -17.23 -17.46 -26.36
N PRO A 164 -16.19 -17.85 -27.12
CA PRO A 164 -16.32 -18.08 -28.56
C PRO A 164 -17.33 -19.18 -28.95
N GLU A 165 -17.59 -20.15 -28.07
CA GLU A 165 -18.35 -21.38 -28.37
C GLU A 165 -19.59 -21.61 -27.49
N GLU A 166 -19.90 -20.70 -26.55
CA GLU A 166 -21.09 -20.82 -25.67
C GLU A 166 -22.02 -19.61 -25.80
N GLN A 167 -23.32 -19.83 -25.54
CA GLN A 167 -24.29 -18.73 -25.38
C GLN A 167 -23.81 -17.75 -24.30
N ALA A 168 -24.08 -16.46 -24.52
CA ALA A 168 -23.63 -15.41 -23.61
C ALA A 168 -24.19 -15.62 -22.19
N THR A 169 -23.33 -15.96 -21.24
CA THR A 169 -23.73 -16.11 -19.84
C THR A 169 -23.81 -14.73 -19.21
N GLN A 170 -24.96 -14.43 -18.59
CA GLN A 170 -25.20 -13.17 -17.89
C GLN A 170 -25.39 -13.45 -16.40
N SER A 171 -24.58 -12.80 -15.58
CA SER A 171 -24.71 -12.79 -14.13
C SER A 171 -24.79 -11.36 -13.61
N TYR A 172 -25.38 -11.19 -12.43
CA TYR A 172 -25.61 -9.88 -11.82
C TYR A 172 -25.00 -9.86 -10.42
N LEU A 173 -24.30 -8.79 -10.07
CA LEU A 173 -23.88 -8.50 -8.69
C LEU A 173 -24.66 -7.29 -8.19
N THR A 174 -25.27 -7.39 -7.01
CA THR A 174 -26.10 -6.34 -6.43
C THR A 174 -25.69 -6.13 -4.97
N GLN A 175 -25.16 -4.95 -4.63
CA GLN A 175 -24.59 -4.66 -3.32
C GLN A 175 -24.78 -3.21 -2.90
N ALA A 176 -25.16 -2.96 -1.64
CA ALA A 176 -25.15 -1.63 -1.06
C ALA A 176 -23.69 -1.16 -0.88
N SER A 177 -23.36 0.00 -1.46
CA SER A 177 -21.97 0.50 -1.55
C SER A 177 -21.86 1.93 -1.06
N TYR A 178 -20.75 2.22 -0.38
CA TYR A 178 -20.34 3.58 -0.02
C TYR A 178 -19.60 4.19 -1.20
N LEU A 179 -20.16 5.25 -1.76
CA LEU A 179 -19.52 6.02 -2.82
C LEU A 179 -18.62 7.07 -2.18
N SER A 180 -17.37 7.13 -2.59
CA SER A 180 -16.45 8.20 -2.20
C SER A 180 -15.93 8.91 -3.44
N SER A 181 -15.85 10.24 -3.40
CA SER A 181 -15.22 11.05 -4.44
C SER A 181 -13.78 10.60 -4.71
N PHE A 182 -13.40 10.47 -5.98
CA PHE A 182 -12.08 10.01 -6.40
C PHE A 182 -10.96 10.95 -5.90
N PRO A 183 -9.94 10.45 -5.18
CA PRO A 183 -8.92 11.29 -4.56
C PRO A 183 -7.75 11.59 -5.53
N GLU A 184 -8.04 12.36 -6.57
CA GLU A 184 -7.11 12.80 -7.64
C GLU A 184 -5.76 13.31 -7.11
N LYS A 185 -5.76 14.09 -6.03
CA LYS A 185 -4.56 14.70 -5.45
C LYS A 185 -3.83 13.82 -4.43
N ASN A 186 -4.31 12.61 -4.11
CA ASN A 186 -3.62 11.74 -3.15
C ASN A 186 -2.26 11.29 -3.74
N PRO A 187 -1.11 11.68 -3.14
CA PRO A 187 0.22 11.33 -3.67
C PRO A 187 0.46 9.81 -3.70
N PHE A 188 -0.26 9.06 -2.86
CA PHE A 188 -0.18 7.61 -2.75
C PHE A 188 -1.19 6.87 -3.65
N LEU A 189 -2.10 7.57 -4.35
CA LEU A 189 -3.11 6.93 -5.21
C LEU A 189 -2.52 5.89 -6.17
N SER A 190 -1.36 6.20 -6.74
CA SER A 190 -0.72 5.30 -7.71
C SER A 190 -0.27 3.97 -7.11
N THR A 191 -0.12 3.84 -5.78
CA THR A 191 0.20 2.55 -5.13
C THR A 191 -1.04 1.75 -4.78
N LEU A 192 -2.22 2.40 -4.70
CA LEU A 192 -3.50 1.76 -4.44
C LEU A 192 -4.11 1.11 -5.69
N ILE A 193 -3.98 1.76 -6.85
CA ILE A 193 -4.58 1.28 -8.09
C ILE A 193 -3.91 -0.05 -8.52
N VAL A 194 -4.74 -1.08 -8.66
CA VAL A 194 -4.32 -2.39 -9.20
C VAL A 194 -3.94 -2.20 -10.67
N PRO A 195 -2.73 -2.61 -11.09
CA PRO A 195 -2.29 -2.38 -12.45
C PRO A 195 -3.07 -3.26 -13.44
N LEU A 196 -3.49 -2.68 -14.55
CA LEU A 196 -4.36 -3.32 -15.54
C LEU A 196 -3.60 -4.34 -16.39
N ARG A 197 -4.22 -5.49 -16.66
CA ARG A 197 -3.72 -6.51 -17.58
C ARG A 197 -3.95 -6.12 -19.04
N THR A 198 -3.23 -6.74 -19.98
CA THR A 198 -3.36 -6.47 -21.43
C THR A 198 -4.76 -6.78 -21.97
N ASP A 199 -5.42 -7.84 -21.48
CA ASP A 199 -6.79 -8.20 -21.84
C ASP A 199 -7.83 -7.21 -21.28
N GLU A 200 -7.58 -6.67 -20.09
CA GLU A 200 -8.42 -5.65 -19.45
C GLU A 200 -8.27 -4.29 -20.16
N LEU A 201 -7.05 -3.92 -20.55
CA LEU A 201 -6.77 -2.73 -21.35
C LEU A 201 -7.49 -2.79 -22.71
N ALA A 202 -7.40 -3.91 -23.44
CA ALA A 202 -8.08 -4.08 -24.72
C ALA A 202 -9.60 -3.85 -24.61
N ARG A 203 -10.23 -4.28 -23.50
CA ARG A 203 -11.67 -4.07 -23.24
C ARG A 203 -12.03 -2.63 -22.89
N LEU A 204 -11.15 -1.89 -22.20
CA LEU A 204 -11.33 -0.44 -21.98
C LEU A 204 -11.23 0.34 -23.29
N PHE A 205 -10.23 0.01 -24.13
CA PHE A 205 -10.05 0.66 -25.43
C PHE A 205 -11.20 0.37 -26.39
N SER A 206 -11.74 -0.86 -26.41
CA SER A 206 -12.93 -1.17 -27.22
C SER A 206 -14.22 -0.52 -26.72
N ARG A 207 -14.24 0.02 -25.49
CA ARG A 207 -15.45 0.55 -24.84
C ARG A 207 -15.58 2.06 -24.92
N SER A 208 -14.51 2.78 -24.63
CA SER A 208 -14.54 4.24 -24.52
C SER A 208 -14.87 4.88 -25.87
N GLN A 209 -15.27 6.16 -25.85
CA GLN A 209 -15.27 7.00 -27.06
C GLN A 209 -13.87 7.22 -27.64
N ILE A 210 -12.86 6.44 -27.22
CA ILE A 210 -11.68 6.16 -28.03
C ILE A 210 -12.07 5.55 -29.38
N ASN A 211 -13.28 5.01 -29.62
CA ASN A 211 -13.72 4.73 -31.00
C ASN A 211 -14.03 6.01 -31.83
N ASP A 212 -14.27 7.16 -31.20
CA ASP A 212 -14.36 8.49 -31.82
C ASP A 212 -13.02 9.27 -31.74
N ALA A 213 -12.20 9.03 -30.71
CA ALA A 213 -10.82 9.50 -30.65
C ALA A 213 -9.86 8.70 -31.58
N LEU A 214 -10.20 7.45 -31.95
CA LEU A 214 -9.48 6.67 -32.97
C LEU A 214 -9.94 7.03 -34.39
N ARG A 215 -11.16 7.56 -34.55
CA ARG A 215 -11.54 8.32 -35.76
C ARG A 215 -10.72 9.62 -35.90
N SER A 216 -9.91 9.95 -34.89
CA SER A 216 -9.03 11.10 -34.78
C SER A 216 -7.67 10.77 -34.09
N ILE A 217 -6.97 9.69 -34.52
CA ILE A 217 -5.51 9.38 -34.31
C ILE A 217 -4.62 10.57 -34.79
N THR A 218 -3.32 10.44 -35.10
CA THR A 218 -2.71 11.26 -36.16
C THR A 218 -1.67 10.50 -36.99
N VAL A 219 -1.33 10.96 -38.20
CA VAL A 219 -0.23 10.39 -39.00
C VAL A 219 0.81 11.48 -39.30
N GLU A 220 1.82 11.58 -38.43
CA GLU A 220 2.90 12.56 -38.60
C GLU A 220 3.96 12.09 -39.62
N SER A 221 4.22 10.78 -39.70
CA SER A 221 4.94 10.17 -40.84
C SER A 221 4.64 8.68 -41.00
N LEU A 222 4.45 8.24 -42.25
CA LEU A 222 4.51 6.83 -42.66
C LEU A 222 5.96 6.51 -43.04
N LYS A 223 6.67 5.76 -42.19
CA LYS A 223 8.01 5.26 -42.53
C LYS A 223 7.90 3.81 -43.00
N PRO A 224 8.24 3.49 -44.27
CA PRO A 224 8.32 2.10 -44.71
C PRO A 224 9.48 1.44 -43.97
N LYS A 225 9.19 0.38 -43.21
CA LYS A 225 10.20 -0.46 -42.57
C LYS A 225 10.19 -1.80 -43.30
N HIS A 226 11.31 -2.14 -43.94
CA HIS A 226 11.32 -3.20 -44.96
C HIS A 226 11.11 -4.62 -44.44
N SER A 227 11.17 -4.85 -43.13
CA SER A 227 10.91 -6.16 -42.55
C SER A 227 10.33 -6.05 -41.13
N TRP A 228 9.40 -6.96 -40.81
CA TRP A 228 8.80 -7.12 -39.48
C TRP A 228 8.88 -8.59 -39.06
N GLU A 229 9.45 -8.87 -37.89
CA GLU A 229 9.55 -10.23 -37.35
C GLU A 229 8.22 -10.65 -36.70
N ILE A 230 7.69 -11.81 -37.09
CA ILE A 230 6.49 -12.39 -36.49
C ILE A 230 6.89 -13.38 -35.39
N PRO A 231 6.38 -13.24 -34.17
CA PRO A 231 6.53 -14.24 -33.12
C PRO A 231 5.93 -15.59 -33.53
N ILE A 232 6.67 -16.68 -33.36
CA ILE A 232 6.26 -18.07 -33.67
C ILE A 232 4.93 -18.47 -32.99
N SER A 233 4.61 -17.86 -31.85
CA SER A 233 3.34 -18.02 -31.13
C SER A 233 2.13 -17.58 -31.96
N MET A 234 2.25 -16.53 -32.79
CA MET A 234 1.14 -15.92 -33.54
C MET A 234 0.74 -16.67 -34.83
N LEU A 235 1.54 -17.63 -35.27
CA LEU A 235 1.16 -18.47 -36.41
C LEU A 235 -0.01 -19.40 -36.02
N PRO A 236 -1.09 -19.47 -36.83
CA PRO A 236 -2.16 -20.44 -36.62
C PRO A 236 -1.65 -21.87 -36.77
N GLU A 237 -2.13 -22.78 -35.92
CA GLU A 237 -1.82 -24.20 -36.02
C GLU A 237 -2.60 -24.84 -37.18
N GLU A 238 -1.99 -25.84 -37.81
CA GLU A 238 -2.55 -26.64 -38.91
C GLU A 238 -2.90 -25.88 -40.22
N VAL A 239 -2.94 -24.54 -40.23
CA VAL A 239 -3.28 -23.74 -41.41
C VAL A 239 -2.05 -23.59 -42.35
N PRO A 240 -2.16 -23.97 -43.64
CA PRO A 240 -1.10 -23.74 -44.63
C PRO A 240 -1.08 -22.27 -45.09
N LEU A 241 0.05 -21.58 -44.91
CA LEU A 241 0.24 -20.19 -45.35
C LEU A 241 1.25 -20.10 -46.50
N PRO A 242 0.95 -19.35 -47.59
CA PRO A 242 1.86 -19.22 -48.73
C PRO A 242 3.12 -18.41 -48.36
N ALA A 243 4.29 -18.92 -48.75
CA ALA A 243 5.57 -18.33 -48.39
C ALA A 243 6.64 -18.55 -49.47
N GLN A 244 7.73 -17.80 -49.39
CA GLN A 244 8.97 -18.12 -50.10
C GLN A 244 10.12 -18.29 -49.11
N ALA A 245 10.98 -19.27 -49.35
CA ALA A 245 12.14 -19.56 -48.52
C ALA A 245 13.43 -19.57 -49.35
N SER A 246 14.51 -19.00 -48.82
CA SER A 246 15.85 -19.15 -49.40
C SER A 246 16.49 -20.44 -48.91
N VAL A 247 16.99 -21.24 -49.84
CA VAL A 247 17.67 -22.52 -49.55
C VAL A 247 19.08 -22.28 -48.98
N SER A 248 19.71 -21.13 -49.24
CA SER A 248 21.04 -20.80 -48.70
C SER A 248 20.99 -20.33 -47.24
N ASP A 249 20.05 -19.44 -46.91
CA ASP A 249 20.08 -18.67 -45.66
C ASP A 249 19.05 -19.15 -44.62
N LEU A 250 18.13 -20.05 -45.01
CA LEU A 250 17.03 -20.55 -44.19
C LEU A 250 16.13 -19.43 -43.62
N SER A 251 16.00 -18.33 -44.37
CA SER A 251 15.08 -17.22 -44.11
C SER A 251 13.78 -17.43 -44.88
N CYS A 252 12.63 -17.22 -44.22
CA CYS A 252 11.31 -17.40 -44.82
C CYS A 252 10.48 -16.11 -44.76
N VAL A 253 9.84 -15.79 -45.88
CA VAL A 253 9.01 -14.59 -46.07
C VAL A 253 7.59 -15.03 -46.41
N LEU A 254 6.60 -14.54 -45.65
CA LEU A 254 5.18 -14.82 -45.91
C LEU A 254 4.66 -13.93 -47.04
N LEU A 255 3.90 -14.50 -47.97
CA LEU A 255 3.30 -13.77 -49.08
C LEU A 255 1.87 -13.38 -48.76
N THR A 256 1.54 -12.09 -48.93
CA THR A 256 0.16 -11.69 -49.26
C THR A 256 -0.09 -11.93 -50.75
N GLU A 257 -1.32 -12.27 -51.14
CA GLU A 257 -1.61 -12.87 -52.46
C GLU A 257 -1.13 -12.08 -53.68
N ASN A 258 -0.80 -12.80 -54.76
CA ASN A 258 -0.35 -12.31 -56.07
C ASN A 258 1.01 -11.60 -56.16
N GLU A 259 2.06 -12.16 -55.53
CA GLU A 259 3.45 -11.83 -55.85
C GLU A 259 4.23 -12.97 -56.56
N GLY A 260 5.16 -12.56 -57.44
CA GLY A 260 6.03 -13.42 -58.24
C GLY A 260 7.17 -14.07 -57.44
N VAL A 261 7.92 -14.97 -58.06
CA VAL A 261 9.03 -15.68 -57.40
C VAL A 261 10.25 -14.78 -57.35
N PHE A 262 10.81 -14.55 -56.16
CA PHE A 262 12.04 -13.77 -56.00
C PHE A 262 13.27 -14.56 -56.47
N PRO A 263 14.25 -13.92 -57.14
CA PRO A 263 15.46 -14.61 -57.58
C PRO A 263 16.25 -15.15 -56.36
N GLY A 264 16.43 -16.47 -56.32
CA GLY A 264 17.11 -17.19 -55.22
C GLY A 264 16.18 -17.79 -54.15
N PHE A 265 14.88 -17.49 -54.18
CA PHE A 265 13.90 -18.04 -53.24
C PHE A 265 12.97 -19.06 -53.93
N GLN A 266 12.57 -20.10 -53.20
CA GLN A 266 11.64 -21.12 -53.68
C GLN A 266 10.26 -20.91 -53.06
N LYS A 267 9.20 -21.11 -53.85
CA LYS A 267 7.80 -20.85 -53.46
C LYS A 267 7.15 -22.11 -52.90
N GLY A 268 6.63 -22.02 -51.69
CA GLY A 268 6.03 -23.13 -50.96
C GLY A 268 5.05 -22.66 -49.90
N VAL A 269 4.87 -23.48 -48.87
CA VAL A 269 3.86 -23.28 -47.83
C VAL A 269 4.47 -23.49 -46.46
N ILE A 270 4.28 -22.55 -45.53
CA ILE A 270 4.56 -22.77 -44.11
C ILE A 270 3.34 -23.45 -43.47
N LYS A 271 3.55 -24.55 -42.73
CA LYS A 271 2.55 -25.14 -41.82
C LYS A 271 3.17 -25.30 -40.43
N LYS A 272 2.48 -24.78 -39.41
CA LYS A 272 2.80 -25.00 -37.99
C LYS A 272 2.02 -26.22 -37.48
N THR A 273 2.71 -27.12 -36.80
CA THR A 273 2.13 -28.32 -36.17
C THR A 273 2.65 -28.43 -34.73
N GLN A 274 2.09 -29.32 -33.93
CA GLN A 274 2.49 -29.51 -32.52
C GLN A 274 3.96 -29.91 -32.32
N GLN A 275 4.64 -30.39 -33.37
CA GLN A 275 6.08 -30.75 -33.35
C GLN A 275 6.99 -29.63 -33.88
N GLY A 276 6.42 -28.52 -34.38
CA GLY A 276 7.13 -27.33 -34.83
C GLY A 276 6.67 -26.83 -36.21
N ILE A 277 7.48 -25.95 -36.82
CA ILE A 277 7.15 -25.29 -38.09
C ILE A 277 7.88 -25.98 -39.25
N TYR A 278 7.13 -26.25 -40.32
CA TYR A 278 7.65 -26.87 -41.54
C TYR A 278 7.37 -25.97 -42.75
N PHE A 279 8.37 -25.85 -43.64
CA PHE A 279 8.18 -25.34 -45.00
C PHE A 279 8.02 -26.54 -45.94
N ILE A 280 6.97 -26.50 -46.77
CA ILE A 280 6.58 -27.59 -47.67
C ILE A 280 6.65 -27.09 -49.11
N GLU A 281 7.46 -27.77 -49.93
CA GLU A 281 7.53 -27.54 -51.38
C GLU A 281 7.47 -28.89 -52.11
N LYS A 282 6.53 -29.03 -53.06
CA LYS A 282 6.44 -30.16 -54.01
C LYS A 282 6.75 -31.55 -53.39
N ASN A 283 6.06 -31.87 -52.29
CA ASN A 283 6.19 -33.09 -51.48
C ASN A 283 7.51 -33.31 -50.70
N LYS A 284 8.33 -32.27 -50.49
CA LYS A 284 9.40 -32.27 -49.47
C LYS A 284 9.05 -31.30 -48.34
N SER A 285 9.15 -31.76 -47.10
CA SER A 285 9.01 -30.96 -45.89
C SER A 285 10.39 -30.67 -45.26
N SER A 286 10.65 -29.40 -44.97
CA SER A 286 11.87 -28.94 -44.31
C SER A 286 11.52 -28.29 -42.97
N TYR A 287 12.20 -28.69 -41.90
CA TYR A 287 11.93 -28.18 -40.56
C TYR A 287 12.60 -26.81 -40.34
N LEU A 288 11.84 -25.82 -39.89
CA LEU A 288 12.33 -24.47 -39.63
C LEU A 288 12.67 -24.30 -38.13
N ILE A 289 13.96 -24.43 -37.79
CA ILE A 289 14.45 -24.30 -36.42
C ILE A 289 14.60 -22.82 -36.05
N GLY A 290 13.69 -22.30 -35.23
CA GLY A 290 13.93 -21.17 -34.32
C GLY A 290 14.38 -19.83 -34.92
N LYS A 291 14.20 -19.60 -36.22
CA LYS A 291 14.57 -18.36 -36.91
C LYS A 291 13.38 -17.41 -37.10
N PRO A 292 13.60 -16.08 -37.14
CA PRO A 292 12.54 -15.10 -37.36
C PRO A 292 11.89 -15.25 -38.75
N ILE A 293 10.57 -15.02 -38.79
CA ILE A 293 9.76 -15.05 -40.01
C ILE A 293 9.38 -13.61 -40.33
N PHE A 294 9.66 -13.18 -41.56
CA PHE A 294 9.51 -11.78 -41.94
C PHE A 294 8.26 -11.52 -42.78
N LEU A 295 7.55 -10.43 -42.46
CA LEU A 295 6.58 -9.77 -43.34
C LEU A 295 7.28 -8.63 -44.09
N GLU A 296 7.11 -8.58 -45.41
CA GLU A 296 7.58 -7.45 -46.23
C GLU A 296 6.47 -6.39 -46.40
N LYS A 297 6.84 -5.11 -46.42
CA LYS A 297 5.94 -3.94 -46.59
C LYS A 297 4.87 -3.74 -45.51
N SER A 298 5.24 -3.73 -44.23
CA SER A 298 4.36 -3.18 -43.18
C SER A 298 4.50 -1.65 -43.07
N CYS A 299 3.38 -0.94 -42.94
CA CYS A 299 3.35 0.50 -42.69
C CYS A 299 3.37 0.78 -41.19
N LEU A 300 4.35 1.55 -40.71
CA LEU A 300 4.51 1.88 -39.29
C LEU A 300 3.88 3.24 -39.01
N LEU A 301 2.91 3.27 -38.09
CA LEU A 301 2.12 4.45 -37.74
C LEU A 301 2.56 4.96 -36.35
N HIS A 302 3.30 6.08 -36.34
CA HIS A 302 3.84 6.71 -35.14
C HIS A 302 2.90 7.84 -34.69
N VAL A 303 2.33 7.73 -33.49
CA VAL A 303 1.28 8.65 -32.99
C VAL A 303 1.77 9.34 -31.72
N VAL A 304 2.03 10.65 -31.82
CA VAL A 304 2.55 11.47 -30.70
C VAL A 304 1.48 12.41 -30.12
N LYS A 305 0.40 12.72 -30.88
CA LYS A 305 -0.77 13.50 -30.42
C LYS A 305 -2.05 13.14 -31.20
N THR A 306 -3.19 13.57 -30.68
CA THR A 306 -4.56 13.34 -31.18
C THR A 306 -4.95 14.30 -32.33
N GLU A 307 -5.81 13.82 -33.24
CA GLU A 307 -6.49 14.42 -34.44
C GLU A 307 -5.90 14.12 -35.87
N VAL A 308 -6.69 13.48 -36.79
CA VAL A 308 -6.33 13.09 -38.21
C VAL A 308 -7.34 13.63 -39.26
N PRO A 309 -6.91 13.72 -40.53
CA PRO A 309 -7.77 13.67 -41.73
C PRO A 309 -8.31 12.27 -42.16
N SER A 310 -9.16 12.32 -43.19
CA SER A 310 -10.20 11.34 -43.56
C SER A 310 -9.82 10.19 -44.52
N GLN A 311 -8.53 9.95 -44.82
CA GLN A 311 -8.11 9.03 -45.90
C GLN A 311 -7.85 7.56 -45.49
N ALA A 312 -7.80 7.23 -44.20
CA ALA A 312 -7.42 5.89 -43.71
C ALA A 312 -8.54 4.81 -43.75
N LYS A 313 -9.41 4.80 -44.78
CA LYS A 313 -10.59 3.91 -44.86
C LYS A 313 -10.37 2.58 -45.63
N THR A 314 -9.19 2.32 -46.16
CA THR A 314 -8.94 1.23 -47.14
C THR A 314 -7.96 0.15 -46.71
N LEU A 315 -7.34 0.24 -45.53
CA LEU A 315 -6.42 -0.77 -45.01
C LEU A 315 -7.12 -1.68 -43.99
N LYS A 316 -7.07 -3.00 -44.22
CA LYS A 316 -7.74 -4.02 -43.37
C LYS A 316 -6.97 -4.38 -42.10
N ASP A 317 -5.67 -4.08 -42.05
CA ASP A 317 -4.79 -4.34 -40.91
C ASP A 317 -3.82 -3.16 -40.74
N VAL A 318 -3.82 -2.55 -39.55
CA VAL A 318 -2.93 -1.43 -39.21
C VAL A 318 -2.24 -1.69 -37.88
N PHE A 319 -0.91 -1.72 -37.90
CA PHE A 319 -0.08 -1.84 -36.70
C PHE A 319 0.27 -0.45 -36.16
N PHE A 320 0.04 -0.23 -34.87
CA PHE A 320 0.29 1.06 -34.22
C PHE A 320 1.29 0.91 -33.06
N THR A 321 2.01 1.99 -32.80
CA THR A 321 2.77 2.16 -31.56
C THR A 321 2.34 3.47 -30.92
N VAL A 322 1.78 3.38 -29.71
CA VAL A 322 1.36 4.54 -28.91
C VAL A 322 2.33 4.72 -27.76
N GLU A 323 2.93 5.90 -27.69
CA GLU A 323 3.77 6.31 -26.57
C GLU A 323 2.86 6.80 -25.44
N MET A 324 2.79 6.03 -24.34
CA MET A 324 2.00 6.42 -23.18
C MET A 324 2.73 7.52 -22.39
N PRO A 325 2.07 8.65 -22.06
CA PRO A 325 2.70 9.75 -21.31
C PRO A 325 3.11 9.36 -19.87
N PHE A 326 2.69 8.18 -19.40
CA PHE A 326 3.04 7.64 -18.10
C PHE A 326 4.17 6.60 -18.21
N LYS A 327 5.43 7.09 -18.14
CA LYS A 327 6.73 6.36 -18.04
C LYS A 327 7.49 5.96 -19.33
N ASN A 328 7.44 6.73 -20.43
CA ASN A 328 8.28 6.47 -21.63
C ASN A 328 8.25 5.00 -22.08
N HIS A 329 7.04 4.42 -22.12
CA HIS A 329 6.83 3.03 -22.52
C HIS A 329 5.87 3.00 -23.71
N LEU A 330 6.30 2.27 -24.73
CA LEU A 330 5.60 2.11 -26.00
C LEU A 330 4.65 0.92 -25.90
N LEU A 331 3.36 1.16 -26.14
CA LEU A 331 2.37 0.09 -26.35
C LEU A 331 2.33 -0.27 -27.84
N GLN A 332 2.39 -1.56 -28.15
CA GLN A 332 2.31 -2.07 -29.52
C GLN A 332 1.04 -2.90 -29.70
N GLY A 333 0.31 -2.63 -30.79
CA GLY A 333 -0.95 -3.31 -31.07
C GLY A 333 -1.31 -3.33 -32.55
N ARG A 334 -2.32 -4.15 -32.86
CA ARG A 334 -2.92 -4.32 -34.19
C ARG A 334 -4.37 -3.86 -34.14
N VAL A 335 -4.78 -3.04 -35.11
CA VAL A 335 -6.18 -2.82 -35.44
C VAL A 335 -6.51 -3.69 -36.64
N SER A 336 -7.37 -4.68 -36.43
CA SER A 336 -8.04 -5.45 -37.48
C SER A 336 -9.48 -4.99 -37.60
N GLY A 337 -10.14 -5.28 -38.72
CA GLY A 337 -11.55 -4.92 -38.96
C GLY A 337 -12.55 -5.40 -37.90
N ASP A 338 -12.19 -6.44 -37.13
CA ASP A 338 -13.02 -7.03 -36.07
C ASP A 338 -12.66 -6.55 -34.64
N GLY A 339 -11.56 -5.80 -34.45
CA GLY A 339 -11.17 -5.32 -33.12
C GLY A 339 -9.71 -4.90 -32.95
N LEU A 340 -9.38 -4.46 -31.73
CA LEU A 340 -8.06 -3.98 -31.32
C LEU A 340 -7.35 -5.04 -30.47
N GLU A 341 -6.27 -5.61 -31.00
CA GLU A 341 -5.44 -6.62 -30.32
C GLU A 341 -4.15 -5.96 -29.79
N VAL A 342 -4.01 -5.89 -28.46
CA VAL A 342 -2.77 -5.40 -27.82
C VAL A 342 -1.80 -6.58 -27.68
N ALA A 343 -0.79 -6.62 -28.54
CA ALA A 343 0.15 -7.74 -28.64
C ALA A 343 1.13 -7.79 -27.46
N GLU A 344 1.76 -6.66 -27.13
CA GLU A 344 2.62 -6.53 -25.97
C GLU A 344 2.42 -5.17 -25.28
N GLY A 345 2.17 -5.23 -23.97
CA GLY A 345 2.05 -4.03 -23.13
C GLY A 345 2.43 -4.33 -21.70
N ARG A 346 3.34 -3.52 -21.13
CA ARG A 346 3.60 -3.52 -19.69
C ARG A 346 2.59 -2.61 -18.98
N TRP A 347 2.28 -2.99 -17.75
CA TRP A 347 1.32 -2.38 -16.82
C TRP A 347 1.14 -0.86 -16.95
N CYS A 348 -0.03 -0.43 -17.40
CA CYS A 348 -0.43 0.98 -17.44
C CYS A 348 -1.31 1.32 -16.22
N LYS A 349 -1.13 2.52 -15.65
CA LYS A 349 -2.02 3.07 -14.62
C LYS A 349 -3.00 4.04 -15.30
N PRO A 350 -4.32 3.94 -15.06
CA PRO A 350 -5.30 4.88 -15.61
C PRO A 350 -5.09 6.30 -15.08
N SER A 351 -5.26 7.31 -15.94
CA SER A 351 -5.27 8.73 -15.57
C SER A 351 -6.63 9.17 -15.04
N ALA A 352 -6.68 10.32 -14.35
CA ALA A 352 -7.92 10.91 -13.85
C ALA A 352 -8.93 11.23 -14.96
N ASP A 353 -8.47 11.55 -16.17
CA ASP A 353 -9.33 11.92 -17.30
C ASP A 353 -10.23 10.76 -17.79
N LEU A 354 -9.77 9.51 -17.67
CA LEU A 354 -10.56 8.32 -18.00
C LEU A 354 -11.76 8.12 -17.04
N VAL A 355 -11.71 8.79 -15.88
CA VAL A 355 -12.67 8.63 -14.78
C VAL A 355 -13.84 9.61 -14.95
N GLN A 356 -13.57 10.81 -15.48
CA GLN A 356 -14.43 12.01 -15.36
C GLN A 356 -15.88 11.85 -15.84
N GLU A 357 -16.18 11.00 -16.82
CA GLU A 357 -17.54 10.92 -17.37
C GLU A 357 -18.46 9.92 -16.63
N THR A 358 -18.05 8.66 -16.47
CA THR A 358 -18.83 7.60 -15.76
C THR A 358 -17.95 6.46 -15.20
N GLY A 359 -16.63 6.67 -15.15
CA GLY A 359 -15.66 5.63 -14.79
C GLY A 359 -15.54 5.47 -13.29
N VAL A 360 -15.64 4.24 -12.79
CA VAL A 360 -15.68 3.91 -11.36
C VAL A 360 -14.59 2.90 -11.02
N PHE A 361 -13.94 3.06 -9.87
CA PHE A 361 -13.00 2.07 -9.33
C PHE A 361 -13.64 1.28 -8.20
N LEU A 362 -13.49 -0.04 -8.26
CA LEU A 362 -13.98 -0.97 -7.24
C LEU A 362 -12.83 -1.50 -6.39
N ALA A 363 -13.11 -1.85 -5.14
CA ALA A 363 -12.17 -2.60 -4.32
C ALA A 363 -11.79 -3.92 -5.00
N LYS A 364 -10.55 -4.38 -4.83
CA LYS A 364 -10.03 -5.63 -5.40
C LYS A 364 -10.91 -6.86 -5.12
N SER A 365 -11.62 -6.88 -3.98
CA SER A 365 -12.59 -7.93 -3.63
C SER A 365 -13.70 -8.14 -4.68
N PHE A 366 -14.04 -7.12 -5.48
CA PHE A 366 -14.95 -7.28 -6.62
C PHE A 366 -14.30 -8.06 -7.77
N GLN A 367 -13.01 -7.85 -8.03
CA GLN A 367 -12.24 -8.62 -9.02
C GLN A 367 -12.20 -10.11 -8.63
N ASP A 368 -12.02 -10.39 -7.33
CA ASP A 368 -12.04 -11.75 -6.78
C ASP A 368 -13.43 -12.41 -6.90
N GLN A 369 -14.51 -11.63 -6.97
CA GLN A 369 -15.88 -12.10 -7.25
C GLN A 369 -16.15 -12.31 -8.76
N GLY A 370 -15.14 -12.18 -9.63
CA GLY A 370 -15.27 -12.38 -11.08
C GLY A 370 -15.72 -11.16 -11.88
N VAL A 371 -15.82 -9.99 -11.23
CA VAL A 371 -16.04 -8.71 -11.91
C VAL A 371 -14.80 -8.34 -12.73
N GLN A 372 -15.00 -7.81 -13.94
CA GLN A 372 -13.94 -7.49 -14.87
C GLN A 372 -13.97 -6.02 -15.27
N VAL A 373 -12.80 -5.50 -15.66
CA VAL A 373 -12.67 -4.15 -16.19
C VAL A 373 -13.53 -4.01 -17.45
N ALA A 374 -14.14 -2.83 -17.63
CA ALA A 374 -15.13 -2.52 -18.64
C ALA A 374 -16.50 -3.25 -18.54
N ASP A 375 -16.79 -4.00 -17.46
CA ASP A 375 -18.15 -4.45 -17.15
C ASP A 375 -19.12 -3.25 -16.99
N ARG A 376 -20.42 -3.51 -17.19
CA ARG A 376 -21.48 -2.49 -17.15
C ARG A 376 -22.22 -2.55 -15.83
N GLY A 377 -22.76 -1.42 -15.39
CA GLY A 377 -23.63 -1.38 -14.23
C GLY A 377 -24.38 -0.08 -14.12
N TYR A 378 -25.11 0.05 -13.03
CA TYR A 378 -25.71 1.30 -12.60
C TYR A 378 -25.68 1.45 -11.09
N LEU A 379 -25.66 2.69 -10.64
CA LEU A 379 -25.88 3.09 -9.26
C LEU A 379 -27.34 3.48 -9.12
N SER A 380 -28.11 2.70 -8.34
CA SER A 380 -29.48 3.07 -7.96
C SER A 380 -29.49 3.93 -6.71
N TYR A 381 -30.29 5.00 -6.74
CA TYR A 381 -30.55 5.87 -5.59
C TYR A 381 -32.02 6.33 -5.60
N SER A 382 -32.51 6.74 -4.44
CA SER A 382 -33.85 7.29 -4.27
C SER A 382 -33.87 8.77 -4.66
N SER A 383 -34.87 9.18 -5.44
CA SER A 383 -35.23 10.58 -5.64
C SER A 383 -36.65 10.81 -5.13
N LEU A 384 -36.88 11.94 -4.48
CA LEU A 384 -38.21 12.34 -4.02
C LEU A 384 -38.91 13.13 -5.13
N SER A 385 -40.00 12.58 -5.67
CA SER A 385 -40.95 13.32 -6.51
C SER A 385 -42.16 13.76 -5.68
N MET A 386 -42.98 14.67 -6.20
CA MET A 386 -44.20 15.14 -5.48
C MET A 386 -45.27 14.06 -5.26
N SER A 387 -45.13 12.85 -5.82
CA SER A 387 -46.15 11.79 -5.72
C SER A 387 -45.61 10.44 -5.27
N ALA A 388 -44.30 10.17 -5.41
CA ALA A 388 -43.67 8.91 -5.00
C ALA A 388 -42.16 9.02 -4.83
N VAL A 389 -41.57 8.11 -4.05
CA VAL A 389 -40.12 7.84 -4.08
C VAL A 389 -39.80 7.07 -5.36
N GLN A 390 -38.97 7.63 -6.24
CA GLN A 390 -38.60 7.00 -7.51
C GLN A 390 -37.14 6.54 -7.48
N GLU A 391 -36.88 5.28 -7.85
CA GLU A 391 -35.53 4.76 -8.08
C GLU A 391 -34.95 5.40 -9.36
N GLN A 392 -33.95 6.27 -9.20
CA GLN A 392 -33.12 6.76 -10.30
C GLN A 392 -31.88 5.89 -10.46
N ARG A 393 -31.37 5.79 -11.69
CA ARG A 393 -30.27 4.90 -12.06
C ARG A 393 -29.22 5.67 -12.86
N LEU A 394 -28.04 5.84 -12.29
CA LEU A 394 -26.87 6.40 -12.99
C LEU A 394 -26.08 5.27 -13.65
N PRO A 395 -25.95 5.23 -14.99
CA PRO A 395 -25.14 4.22 -15.66
C PRO A 395 -23.65 4.44 -15.34
N ILE A 396 -22.93 3.37 -15.07
CA ILE A 396 -21.50 3.40 -14.73
C ILE A 396 -20.71 2.30 -15.43
N PHE A 397 -19.38 2.42 -15.37
CA PHE A 397 -18.47 1.37 -15.80
C PHE A 397 -17.27 1.20 -14.88
N ILE A 398 -16.69 0.02 -14.93
CA ILE A 398 -15.52 -0.31 -14.12
C ILE A 398 -14.27 0.11 -14.90
N ALA A 399 -13.67 1.22 -14.47
CA ALA A 399 -12.43 1.77 -15.03
C ALA A 399 -11.20 1.01 -14.53
N GLY A 400 -11.27 0.40 -13.35
CA GLY A 400 -10.22 -0.42 -12.77
C GLY A 400 -10.54 -0.86 -11.34
N PHE A 401 -9.54 -1.42 -10.68
CA PHE A 401 -9.62 -1.84 -9.29
C PHE A 401 -8.59 -1.11 -8.43
N TYR A 402 -8.85 -1.00 -7.13
CA TYR A 402 -7.88 -0.51 -6.14
C TYR A 402 -7.80 -1.47 -4.95
N ASP A 403 -6.64 -1.51 -4.30
CA ASP A 403 -6.46 -2.16 -3.01
C ASP A 403 -7.04 -1.23 -1.92
N PRO A 404 -8.14 -1.60 -1.23
CA PRO A 404 -8.69 -0.81 -0.14
C PRO A 404 -7.86 -0.91 1.15
N GLY A 405 -6.74 -1.63 1.12
CA GLY A 405 -5.97 -1.95 2.31
C GLY A 405 -6.69 -2.97 3.20
N PRO A 406 -6.20 -3.14 4.44
CA PRO A 406 -6.58 -4.28 5.28
C PRO A 406 -7.86 -4.05 6.12
N LEU A 407 -8.66 -3.02 5.82
CA LEU A 407 -9.86 -2.66 6.58
C LEU A 407 -11.14 -3.32 6.04
N PHE A 408 -11.93 -3.89 6.94
CA PHE A 408 -13.19 -4.57 6.62
C PHE A 408 -14.27 -3.68 5.98
N SER A 409 -14.25 -2.37 6.21
CA SER A 409 -15.18 -1.41 5.59
C SER A 409 -14.86 -1.16 4.11
N GLY A 410 -13.60 -1.32 3.72
CA GLY A 410 -13.09 -1.01 2.38
C GLY A 410 -13.70 -1.88 1.26
N TYR A 411 -14.10 -3.11 1.57
CA TYR A 411 -14.72 -4.06 0.63
C TYR A 411 -16.08 -3.61 0.07
N LYS A 412 -16.69 -2.56 0.63
CA LYS A 412 -17.94 -1.95 0.14
C LYS A 412 -17.77 -0.52 -0.35
N SER A 413 -16.55 0.03 -0.30
CA SER A 413 -16.25 1.36 -0.82
C SER A 413 -15.98 1.33 -2.32
N VAL A 414 -16.43 2.38 -3.00
CA VAL A 414 -16.42 2.53 -4.45
C VAL A 414 -16.00 3.96 -4.75
N LEU A 415 -14.90 4.13 -5.49
CA LEU A 415 -14.40 5.47 -5.85
C LEU A 415 -15.07 5.93 -7.14
N VAL A 416 -15.80 7.05 -7.05
CA VAL A 416 -16.59 7.63 -8.14
C VAL A 416 -16.14 9.06 -8.45
N PRO A 417 -16.39 9.59 -9.66
CA PRO A 417 -16.23 11.01 -9.96
C PRO A 417 -17.02 11.89 -8.98
N PRO A 418 -16.51 13.08 -8.60
CA PRO A 418 -17.26 14.03 -7.76
C PRO A 418 -18.64 14.39 -8.32
N CYS A 419 -18.83 14.43 -9.63
CA CYS A 419 -20.15 14.69 -10.23
C CYS A 419 -21.20 13.63 -9.86
N ILE A 420 -20.79 12.37 -9.62
CA ILE A 420 -21.70 11.29 -9.19
C ILE A 420 -22.09 11.47 -7.71
N THR A 421 -21.14 11.77 -6.82
CA THR A 421 -21.47 12.05 -5.40
C THR A 421 -22.37 13.27 -5.28
N GLN A 422 -22.08 14.34 -6.02
CA GLN A 422 -22.87 15.57 -6.04
C GLN A 422 -24.30 15.33 -6.52
N THR A 423 -24.49 14.60 -7.62
CA THR A 423 -25.83 14.27 -8.15
C THR A 423 -26.64 13.47 -7.13
N ILE A 424 -26.05 12.44 -6.52
CA ILE A 424 -26.74 11.57 -5.56
C ILE A 424 -27.02 12.34 -4.26
N ASN A 425 -26.07 13.11 -3.73
CA ASN A 425 -26.26 13.93 -2.53
C ASN A 425 -27.28 15.06 -2.74
N ALA A 426 -27.38 15.63 -3.95
CA ALA A 426 -28.39 16.61 -4.30
C ALA A 426 -29.81 16.02 -4.29
N SER A 427 -29.98 14.76 -4.69
CA SER A 427 -31.27 14.07 -4.68
C SER A 427 -31.65 13.49 -3.30
N ASN A 428 -30.67 13.05 -2.51
CA ASN A 428 -30.84 12.39 -1.21
C ASN A 428 -30.83 13.37 -0.03
N ALA A 429 -31.67 14.40 -0.06
CA ALA A 429 -31.81 15.34 1.06
C ALA A 429 -32.25 14.67 2.40
N SER A 430 -32.71 13.41 2.35
CA SER A 430 -33.10 12.61 3.52
C SER A 430 -32.11 11.52 3.92
N PHE A 431 -31.18 11.10 3.04
CA PHE A 431 -30.24 9.99 3.32
C PHE A 431 -28.89 10.52 3.83
N HIS A 432 -28.92 11.39 4.82
CA HIS A 432 -27.72 11.81 5.53
C HIS A 432 -27.26 10.68 6.49
N LEU A 433 -26.33 9.85 6.01
CA LEU A 433 -25.24 9.37 6.88
C LEU A 433 -24.70 10.57 7.65
N ASN A 434 -24.45 10.42 8.97
CA ASN A 434 -24.02 11.46 9.93
C ASN A 434 -23.49 12.73 9.22
N LYS A 435 -24.25 13.84 9.27
CA LYS A 435 -23.98 15.04 8.44
C LYS A 435 -22.51 15.48 8.51
N THR A 436 -21.93 15.37 9.70
CA THR A 436 -20.53 15.63 10.11
C THR A 436 -19.45 14.75 9.46
N GLU A 437 -19.79 13.69 8.72
CA GLU A 437 -18.82 12.76 8.11
C GLU A 437 -18.97 12.62 6.58
N SER A 438 -20.09 13.10 6.02
CA SER A 438 -20.44 12.95 4.59
C SER A 438 -19.65 13.85 3.63
N ASN A 439 -18.99 14.89 4.13
CA ASN A 439 -18.33 15.94 3.33
C ASN A 439 -17.22 16.57 4.19
N GLY A 440 -16.08 16.90 3.60
CA GLY A 440 -14.96 17.49 4.33
C GLY A 440 -13.73 17.71 3.45
N VAL A 441 -12.57 17.89 4.09
CA VAL A 441 -11.27 18.00 3.42
C VAL A 441 -10.31 16.95 3.96
N CYS A 442 -9.75 16.16 3.05
CA CYS A 442 -8.68 15.22 3.28
C CYS A 442 -7.32 15.93 3.17
N VAL A 443 -6.42 15.68 4.12
CA VAL A 443 -5.04 16.16 4.10
C VAL A 443 -4.08 14.98 4.23
N TRP A 444 -3.18 14.84 3.27
CA TRP A 444 -2.11 13.85 3.25
C TRP A 444 -0.79 14.50 3.67
N VAL A 445 -0.10 13.82 4.58
CA VAL A 445 1.23 14.19 5.08
C VAL A 445 2.23 13.14 4.59
N ALA A 446 3.40 13.58 4.13
CA ALA A 446 4.42 12.67 3.60
C ALA A 446 4.93 11.66 4.64
N ASN A 447 5.05 12.07 5.91
CA ASN A 447 5.40 11.21 7.04
C ASN A 447 4.24 11.10 8.04
N PRO A 448 3.74 9.90 8.35
CA PRO A 448 2.68 9.73 9.36
C PRO A 448 3.05 10.20 10.77
N THR A 449 4.33 10.33 11.12
CA THR A 449 4.81 10.87 12.41
C THR A 449 4.49 12.34 12.61
N ASP A 450 4.39 13.09 11.51
CA ASP A 450 4.31 14.55 11.56
C ASP A 450 2.84 15.00 11.64
N THR A 451 1.90 14.04 11.55
CA THR A 451 0.44 14.21 11.67
C THR A 451 0.04 14.95 12.95
N ASP A 452 0.57 14.57 14.11
CA ASP A 452 0.19 15.18 15.40
C ASP A 452 0.71 16.62 15.54
N PHE A 453 1.83 16.94 14.88
CA PHE A 453 2.36 18.30 14.82
C PHE A 453 1.52 19.17 13.88
N ILE A 454 1.22 18.67 12.67
CA ILE A 454 0.41 19.38 11.68
C ILE A 454 -1.04 19.56 12.18
N LYS A 455 -1.60 18.59 12.92
CA LYS A 455 -2.90 18.73 13.61
C LYS A 455 -2.91 19.96 14.50
N LYS A 456 -1.94 20.08 15.42
CA LYS A 456 -1.85 21.20 16.38
C LYS A 456 -1.65 22.55 15.70
N GLU A 457 -0.81 22.61 14.68
CA GLU A 457 -0.59 23.85 13.93
C GLU A 457 -1.86 24.26 13.14
N LEU A 458 -2.60 23.29 12.60
CA LEU A 458 -3.86 23.53 11.91
C LEU A 458 -4.96 23.97 12.88
N GLU A 459 -5.09 23.33 14.04
CA GLU A 459 -5.99 23.75 15.13
C GLU A 459 -5.68 25.19 15.57
N LYS A 460 -4.41 25.51 15.80
CA LYS A 460 -3.95 26.87 16.13
C LYS A 460 -4.30 27.90 15.06
N GLN A 461 -4.08 27.61 13.78
CA GLN A 461 -4.43 28.54 12.69
C GLN A 461 -5.95 28.69 12.52
N LEU A 462 -6.74 27.65 12.80
CA LEU A 462 -8.21 27.76 12.85
C LEU A 462 -8.69 28.63 14.03
N GLU A 463 -7.99 28.60 15.17
CA GLU A 463 -8.27 29.47 16.33
C GLU A 463 -7.88 30.93 16.05
N GLU A 464 -6.70 31.18 15.48
CA GLU A 464 -6.24 32.52 15.06
C GLU A 464 -7.22 33.18 14.07
N GLU A 465 -7.80 32.39 13.16
CA GLU A 465 -8.82 32.85 12.20
C GLU A 465 -10.26 32.87 12.79
N GLY A 466 -10.46 32.43 14.03
CA GLY A 466 -11.78 32.39 14.68
C GLY A 466 -12.77 31.38 14.11
N ILE A 467 -12.31 30.41 13.30
CA ILE A 467 -13.16 29.41 12.62
C ILE A 467 -13.08 27.99 13.19
N ALA A 468 -12.27 27.77 14.24
CA ALA A 468 -12.10 26.46 14.91
C ALA A 468 -13.43 25.80 15.34
N ALA A 469 -14.42 26.57 15.78
CA ALA A 469 -15.72 26.04 16.17
C ALA A 469 -16.46 25.30 15.04
N TYR A 470 -16.19 25.65 13.78
CA TYR A 470 -16.85 25.10 12.59
C TYR A 470 -16.20 23.84 12.03
N TRP A 471 -14.96 23.53 12.43
CA TRP A 471 -14.12 22.53 11.77
C TRP A 471 -13.51 21.55 12.79
N LYS A 472 -13.89 20.26 12.70
CA LYS A 472 -13.31 19.19 13.49
C LYS A 472 -12.08 18.61 12.77
N VAL A 473 -10.90 18.73 13.39
CA VAL A 473 -9.64 18.18 12.86
C VAL A 473 -9.41 16.79 13.46
N THR A 474 -9.58 15.74 12.66
CA THR A 474 -9.41 14.35 13.08
C THR A 474 -8.17 13.73 12.44
N PRO A 475 -7.15 13.31 13.20
CA PRO A 475 -6.03 12.53 12.68
C PRO A 475 -6.43 11.08 12.44
N PHE A 476 -5.66 10.35 11.63
CA PHE A 476 -5.94 8.94 11.32
C PHE A 476 -5.97 8.01 12.55
N THR A 477 -5.33 8.42 13.65
CA THR A 477 -5.33 7.74 14.95
C THR A 477 -6.67 7.79 15.68
N GLU A 478 -7.53 8.75 15.33
CA GLU A 478 -8.83 8.99 15.96
C GLU A 478 -10.02 8.58 15.09
N TYR A 479 -9.81 8.12 13.85
CA TYR A 479 -10.88 7.63 12.97
C TYR A 479 -11.57 6.40 13.58
N ASP A 480 -12.91 6.37 13.61
CA ASP A 480 -13.67 5.32 14.30
C ASP A 480 -13.33 3.89 13.83
N PHE A 481 -13.02 3.70 12.54
CA PHE A 481 -12.64 2.41 11.99
C PHE A 481 -11.20 1.96 12.32
N ALA A 482 -10.33 2.88 12.77
CA ALA A 482 -8.91 2.61 13.03
C ALA A 482 -8.55 2.73 14.52
N LYS A 483 -9.24 3.60 15.26
CA LYS A 483 -8.99 3.95 16.66
C LYS A 483 -8.90 2.72 17.56
N ASP A 484 -9.91 1.86 17.55
CA ASP A 484 -9.96 0.69 18.44
C ASP A 484 -8.83 -0.30 18.13
N MET A 485 -8.49 -0.49 16.86
CA MET A 485 -7.38 -1.34 16.43
C MET A 485 -6.01 -0.74 16.79
N LEU A 486 -5.84 0.58 16.66
CA LEU A 486 -4.60 1.26 17.04
C LEU A 486 -4.42 1.32 18.57
N LEU A 487 -5.51 1.45 19.33
CA LEU A 487 -5.52 1.31 20.79
C LEU A 487 -5.21 -0.14 21.21
N GLN A 488 -5.70 -1.14 20.48
CA GLN A 488 -5.34 -2.54 20.68
C GLN A 488 -3.84 -2.76 20.46
N PHE A 489 -3.27 -2.33 19.33
CA PHE A 489 -1.82 -2.46 19.08
C PHE A 489 -0.97 -1.75 20.14
N ALA A 490 -1.39 -0.55 20.59
CA ALA A 490 -0.71 0.14 21.69
C ALA A 490 -0.75 -0.67 22.99
N SER A 491 -1.90 -1.24 23.33
CA SER A 491 -2.12 -2.06 24.53
C SER A 491 -1.30 -3.36 24.48
N ASP A 492 -1.32 -4.07 23.35
CA ASP A 492 -0.53 -5.26 23.10
C ASP A 492 0.96 -4.97 23.25
N ARG A 493 1.45 -3.85 22.69
CA ARG A 493 2.84 -3.42 22.82
C ARG A 493 3.24 -3.15 24.28
N TYR A 494 2.36 -2.58 25.11
CA TYR A 494 2.62 -2.43 26.56
C TYR A 494 2.67 -3.79 27.27
N LEU A 495 1.68 -4.66 27.03
CA LEU A 495 1.63 -6.01 27.63
C LEU A 495 2.86 -6.85 27.26
N PHE A 496 3.24 -6.84 25.98
CA PHE A 496 4.40 -7.57 25.46
C PHE A 496 5.73 -7.00 25.97
N THR A 497 5.84 -5.68 26.13
CA THR A 497 7.02 -5.07 26.78
C THR A 497 7.12 -5.50 28.25
N LEU A 498 5.99 -5.50 28.98
CA LEU A 498 5.93 -5.93 30.38
C LEU A 498 6.31 -7.41 30.53
N VAL A 499 5.75 -8.30 29.71
CA VAL A 499 6.11 -9.73 29.67
C VAL A 499 7.59 -9.92 29.33
N GLY A 500 8.12 -9.16 28.36
CA GLY A 500 9.55 -9.17 28.02
C GLY A 500 10.45 -8.79 29.19
N VAL A 501 10.08 -7.77 29.97
CA VAL A 501 10.81 -7.37 31.19
C VAL A 501 10.77 -8.47 32.26
N ILE A 502 9.63 -9.14 32.46
CA ILE A 502 9.52 -10.25 33.43
C ILE A 502 10.40 -11.42 33.00
N ILE A 503 10.36 -11.84 31.73
CA ILE A 503 11.20 -12.94 31.23
C ILE A 503 12.69 -12.57 31.33
N LEU A 504 13.06 -11.31 31.04
CA LEU A 504 14.43 -10.82 31.20
C LEU A 504 14.87 -10.83 32.68
N MET A 505 13.98 -10.48 33.62
CA MET A 505 14.24 -10.53 35.05
C MET A 505 14.48 -11.98 35.53
N VAL A 506 13.64 -12.92 35.10
CA VAL A 506 13.82 -14.36 35.36
C VAL A 506 15.15 -14.88 34.77
N ALA A 507 15.51 -14.44 33.57
CA ALA A 507 16.80 -14.77 32.96
C ALA A 507 18.00 -14.19 33.74
N CYS A 508 17.86 -12.99 34.31
CA CYS A 508 18.90 -12.40 35.16
C CYS A 508 19.06 -13.10 36.51
N CYS A 509 18.02 -13.74 37.04
CA CYS A 509 18.15 -14.62 38.22
C CYS A 509 19.09 -15.81 37.97
N ASN A 510 19.22 -16.29 36.73
CA ASN A 510 20.21 -17.32 36.38
C ASN A 510 21.66 -16.82 36.60
N ILE A 511 21.92 -15.55 36.29
CA ILE A 511 23.22 -14.90 36.51
C ILE A 511 23.55 -14.84 38.02
N ILE A 512 22.54 -14.64 38.88
CA ILE A 512 22.72 -14.67 40.35
C ILE A 512 23.24 -16.04 40.76
N SER A 513 22.56 -17.13 40.38
CA SER A 513 22.95 -18.50 40.69
C SER A 513 24.35 -18.85 40.17
N GLN A 514 24.65 -18.45 38.92
CA GLN A 514 25.97 -18.61 38.32
C GLN A 514 27.06 -17.87 39.11
N LEU A 515 26.83 -16.60 39.49
CA LEU A 515 27.80 -15.81 40.22
C LEU A 515 27.99 -16.27 41.67
N VAL A 516 26.96 -16.81 42.32
CA VAL A 516 27.12 -17.52 43.61
C VAL A 516 28.13 -18.66 43.47
N ILE A 517 27.99 -19.49 42.43
CA ILE A 517 28.89 -20.61 42.15
C ILE A 517 30.31 -20.12 41.78
N LEU A 518 30.43 -19.04 41.00
CA LEU A 518 31.72 -18.45 40.65
C LEU A 518 32.47 -17.90 41.88
N VAL A 519 31.75 -17.18 42.74
CA VAL A 519 32.25 -16.70 44.04
C VAL A 519 32.71 -17.87 44.90
N ASP A 520 31.91 -18.93 45.01
CA ASP A 520 32.20 -20.10 45.84
C ASP A 520 33.53 -20.77 45.43
N ASN A 521 33.68 -21.05 44.13
CA ASN A 521 34.91 -21.56 43.52
C ASN A 521 36.13 -20.62 43.66
N LYS A 522 35.93 -19.35 44.01
CA LYS A 522 36.98 -18.32 44.14
C LYS A 522 37.15 -17.76 45.55
N LYS A 523 36.43 -18.29 46.56
CA LYS A 523 36.53 -17.87 47.98
C LYS A 523 37.97 -17.73 48.48
N LYS A 524 38.84 -18.69 48.17
CA LYS A 524 40.27 -18.67 48.57
C LYS A 524 41.05 -17.50 47.96
N GLU A 525 40.85 -17.21 46.67
CA GLU A 525 41.48 -16.07 46.00
C GLU A 525 40.96 -14.73 46.56
N ILE A 526 39.65 -14.64 46.83
CA ILE A 526 39.01 -13.47 47.45
C ILE A 526 39.54 -13.24 48.88
N GLY A 527 39.74 -14.32 49.65
CA GLY A 527 40.33 -14.27 50.99
C GLY A 527 41.76 -13.73 51.00
N ILE A 528 42.58 -14.13 50.02
CA ILE A 528 43.94 -13.59 49.83
C ILE A 528 43.89 -12.10 49.45
N LEU A 529 43.00 -11.70 48.53
CA LEU A 529 42.80 -10.29 48.18
C LEU A 529 42.40 -9.43 49.39
N LEU A 530 41.49 -9.92 50.24
CA LEU A 530 41.10 -9.25 51.48
C LEU A 530 42.26 -9.16 52.48
N ALA A 531 43.04 -10.22 52.65
CA ALA A 531 44.22 -10.22 53.51
C ALA A 531 45.33 -9.26 53.02
N MET A 532 45.43 -9.03 51.71
CA MET A 532 46.30 -8.01 51.10
C MET A 532 45.76 -6.57 51.20
N GLY A 533 44.61 -6.36 51.86
CA GLY A 533 44.03 -5.02 52.07
C GLY A 533 43.06 -4.54 50.99
N ALA A 534 42.55 -5.41 50.12
CA ALA A 534 41.52 -5.01 49.14
C ALA A 534 40.23 -4.55 49.85
N SER A 535 39.68 -3.42 49.43
CA SER A 535 38.44 -2.89 50.03
C SER A 535 37.20 -3.69 49.61
N LYS A 536 36.17 -3.72 50.46
CA LYS A 536 34.87 -4.35 50.13
C LYS A 536 34.24 -3.77 48.86
N LYS A 537 34.44 -2.46 48.60
CA LYS A 537 34.00 -1.80 47.36
C LYS A 537 34.73 -2.34 46.12
N SER A 538 36.01 -2.65 46.24
CA SER A 538 36.82 -3.22 45.15
C SER A 538 36.29 -4.58 44.71
N ILE A 539 35.96 -5.45 45.67
CA ILE A 539 35.38 -6.78 45.42
C ILE A 539 33.99 -6.65 44.79
N LEU A 540 33.16 -5.75 45.29
CA LEU A 540 31.85 -5.43 44.73
C LEU A 540 31.96 -4.99 43.26
N PHE A 541 32.96 -4.15 42.94
CA PHE A 541 33.22 -3.68 41.57
C PHE A 541 33.71 -4.80 40.65
N ILE A 542 34.59 -5.70 41.10
CA ILE A 542 35.06 -6.87 40.33
C ILE A 542 33.87 -7.75 39.91
N PHE A 543 33.01 -8.15 40.86
CA PHE A 543 31.89 -9.04 40.56
C PHE A 543 30.75 -8.35 39.80
N GLY A 544 30.46 -7.08 40.11
CA GLY A 544 29.52 -6.27 39.33
C GLY A 544 29.96 -6.13 37.87
N PHE A 545 31.24 -5.87 37.64
CA PHE A 545 31.80 -5.79 36.28
C PHE A 545 31.75 -7.14 35.56
N CYS A 546 32.00 -8.27 36.24
CA CYS A 546 31.77 -9.60 35.65
C CYS A 546 30.32 -9.77 35.18
N GLY A 547 29.33 -9.41 36.00
CA GLY A 547 27.91 -9.45 35.64
C GLY A 547 27.56 -8.54 34.45
N MET A 548 28.10 -7.33 34.43
CA MET A 548 27.91 -6.38 33.33
C MET A 548 28.50 -6.92 32.01
N VAL A 549 29.72 -7.47 32.03
CA VAL A 549 30.35 -8.06 30.84
C VAL A 549 29.56 -9.26 30.32
N MET A 550 29.07 -10.15 31.19
CA MET A 550 28.23 -11.28 30.77
C MET A 550 26.92 -10.81 30.15
N GLY A 551 26.25 -9.83 30.76
CA GLY A 551 25.04 -9.21 30.22
C GLY A 551 25.29 -8.58 28.84
N LEU A 552 26.40 -7.85 28.66
CA LEU A 552 26.81 -7.28 27.38
C LEU A 552 27.10 -8.35 26.32
N MET A 553 27.82 -9.43 26.67
CA MET A 553 28.10 -10.51 25.72
C MET A 553 26.83 -11.24 25.30
N SER A 554 25.95 -11.61 26.24
CA SER A 554 24.64 -12.18 25.92
C SER A 554 23.78 -11.24 25.08
N CYS A 555 23.82 -9.93 25.36
CA CYS A 555 23.06 -8.95 24.61
C CYS A 555 23.56 -8.85 23.16
N CYS A 556 24.88 -8.80 22.95
CA CYS A 556 25.47 -8.77 21.61
C CYS A 556 25.16 -10.04 20.81
N ILE A 557 25.29 -11.23 21.41
CA ILE A 557 24.99 -12.50 20.75
C ILE A 557 23.49 -12.61 20.44
N GLY A 558 22.61 -12.22 21.37
CA GLY A 558 21.16 -12.27 21.20
C GLY A 558 20.65 -11.28 20.15
N ILE A 559 21.18 -10.05 20.12
CA ILE A 559 20.87 -9.07 19.05
C ILE A 559 21.37 -9.57 17.71
N ALA A 560 22.61 -10.08 17.61
CA ALA A 560 23.15 -10.59 16.35
C ALA A 560 22.34 -11.78 15.81
N ALA A 561 21.97 -12.73 16.67
CA ALA A 561 21.08 -13.83 16.33
C ALA A 561 19.67 -13.32 15.95
N GLY A 562 19.19 -12.25 16.59
CA GLY A 562 17.84 -11.71 16.35
C GLY A 562 17.77 -11.03 14.99
N MET A 563 18.81 -10.27 14.65
CA MET A 563 18.99 -9.68 13.33
C MET A 563 19.10 -10.75 12.23
N PHE A 564 19.83 -11.83 12.49
CA PHE A 564 19.93 -12.97 11.57
C PHE A 564 18.57 -13.63 11.33
N THR A 565 17.80 -13.91 12.40
CA THR A 565 16.46 -14.50 12.28
C THR A 565 15.48 -13.59 11.57
N LEU A 566 15.46 -12.29 11.87
CA LEU A 566 14.58 -11.32 11.20
C LEU A 566 14.85 -11.22 9.69
N LYS A 567 16.11 -11.36 9.26
CA LYS A 567 16.48 -11.40 7.83
C LYS A 567 16.00 -12.68 7.12
N HIS A 568 15.82 -13.77 7.86
CA HIS A 568 15.41 -15.08 7.35
C HIS A 568 14.03 -15.52 7.87
N LEU A 569 13.19 -14.54 8.26
CA LEU A 569 11.90 -14.79 8.91
C LEU A 569 10.97 -15.66 8.04
N ASP A 570 10.96 -15.42 6.72
CA ASP A 570 10.15 -16.18 5.76
C ASP A 570 10.49 -17.69 5.75
N LEU A 571 11.76 -18.05 5.96
CA LEU A 571 12.19 -19.46 6.08
C LEU A 571 11.69 -20.08 7.38
N VAL A 572 11.72 -19.31 8.48
CA VAL A 572 11.23 -19.74 9.79
C VAL A 572 9.72 -20.00 9.74
N ILE A 573 8.95 -19.07 9.16
CA ILE A 573 7.49 -19.21 8.97
C ILE A 573 7.16 -20.39 8.08
N SER A 574 7.92 -20.59 6.99
CA SER A 574 7.73 -21.73 6.07
C SER A 574 7.97 -23.07 6.77
N ALA A 575 9.05 -23.19 7.54
CA ALA A 575 9.38 -24.39 8.30
C ALA A 575 8.35 -24.68 9.40
N LEU A 576 7.89 -23.66 10.13
CA LEU A 576 6.83 -23.80 11.14
C LEU A 576 5.46 -24.14 10.52
N SER A 577 5.12 -23.58 9.36
CA SER A 577 3.88 -23.91 8.64
C SER A 577 3.88 -25.36 8.14
N PHE A 578 5.05 -25.86 7.70
CA PHE A 578 5.24 -27.28 7.38
C PHE A 578 5.08 -28.18 8.63
N LEU A 579 5.61 -27.75 9.78
CA LEU A 579 5.48 -28.48 11.05
C LEU A 579 4.05 -28.52 11.62
N GLN A 580 3.26 -27.44 11.45
CA GLN A 580 1.88 -27.38 11.94
C GLN A 580 0.83 -27.87 10.94
N GLY A 581 1.19 -28.08 9.66
CA GLY A 581 0.26 -28.56 8.63
C GLY A 581 -0.84 -27.55 8.23
N GLN A 582 -0.76 -26.31 8.71
CA GLN A 582 -1.64 -25.21 8.36
C GLN A 582 -0.82 -23.95 8.08
N ALA A 583 -1.35 -23.05 7.25
CA ALA A 583 -0.75 -21.74 7.04
C ALA A 583 -0.87 -20.92 8.33
N LEU A 584 0.27 -20.72 9.00
CA LEU A 584 0.35 -20.07 10.32
C LEU A 584 -0.23 -18.65 10.36
N LEU A 585 -0.22 -17.98 9.21
CA LEU A 585 -0.64 -16.60 9.05
C LEU A 585 -1.52 -16.50 7.82
N ASN A 586 -2.68 -15.87 7.98
CA ASN A 586 -3.55 -15.58 6.86
C ASN A 586 -2.94 -14.42 6.03
N PRO A 587 -2.59 -14.63 4.75
CA PRO A 587 -1.97 -13.60 3.91
C PRO A 587 -2.89 -12.40 3.64
N VAL A 588 -4.21 -12.53 3.88
CA VAL A 588 -5.17 -11.42 3.85
C VAL A 588 -4.92 -10.43 4.99
N PHE A 589 -4.50 -10.91 6.16
CA PHE A 589 -4.30 -10.09 7.37
C PHE A 589 -2.87 -9.55 7.50
N PHE A 590 -1.87 -10.41 7.28
CA PHE A 590 -0.46 -10.06 7.47
C PHE A 590 0.23 -9.61 6.17
N GLY A 591 -0.44 -9.74 5.03
CA GLY A 591 0.15 -9.56 3.70
C GLY A 591 0.95 -10.80 3.27
N GLN A 592 1.56 -10.72 2.08
CA GLN A 592 2.39 -11.81 1.54
C GLN A 592 3.79 -11.89 2.17
N ILE A 593 4.22 -10.87 2.92
CA ILE A 593 5.55 -10.76 3.54
C ILE A 593 5.36 -10.08 4.90
N ILE A 594 5.84 -10.70 5.99
CA ILE A 594 5.87 -10.03 7.30
C ILE A 594 6.94 -8.94 7.25
N PRO A 595 6.66 -7.71 7.74
CA PRO A 595 7.67 -6.66 7.84
C PRO A 595 8.85 -7.10 8.74
N SER A 596 9.99 -7.41 8.12
CA SER A 596 11.28 -7.70 8.78
C SER A 596 12.02 -6.44 9.28
N GLN A 597 11.27 -5.39 9.62
CA GLN A 597 11.84 -4.10 10.02
C GLN A 597 12.49 -4.20 11.41
N PHE A 598 13.74 -3.75 11.52
CA PHE A 598 14.44 -3.70 12.79
C PHE A 598 13.93 -2.53 13.65
N SER A 599 13.29 -2.82 14.79
CA SER A 599 12.96 -1.76 15.75
C SER A 599 14.23 -1.29 16.46
N SER A 600 14.78 -0.17 16.00
CA SER A 600 15.94 0.47 16.65
C SER A 600 15.65 0.80 18.12
N ARG A 601 14.40 1.18 18.45
CA ARG A 601 13.94 1.43 19.82
C ARG A 601 13.98 0.17 20.68
N ALA A 602 13.50 -0.96 20.17
CA ALA A 602 13.56 -2.24 20.89
C ALA A 602 15.01 -2.70 21.13
N ILE A 603 15.88 -2.57 20.12
CA ILE A 603 17.30 -2.92 20.23
C ILE A 603 17.98 -2.02 21.28
N GLN A 604 17.75 -0.71 21.26
CA GLN A 604 18.27 0.23 22.28
C GLN A 604 17.75 -0.11 23.68
N PHE A 605 16.45 -0.40 23.83
CA PHE A 605 15.84 -0.77 25.10
C PHE A 605 16.50 -2.01 25.71
N VAL A 606 16.70 -3.08 24.93
CA VAL A 606 17.34 -4.31 25.40
C VAL A 606 18.84 -4.10 25.65
N PHE A 607 19.53 -3.37 24.77
CA PHE A 607 20.96 -3.06 24.90
C PHE A 607 21.30 -2.25 26.17
N ILE A 608 20.40 -1.37 26.61
CA ILE A 608 20.56 -0.60 27.86
C ILE A 608 20.08 -1.42 29.06
N THR A 609 18.92 -2.08 28.97
CA THR A 609 18.28 -2.73 30.13
C THR A 609 19.02 -4.00 30.55
N THR A 610 19.47 -4.85 29.62
CA THR A 610 20.10 -6.13 29.96
C THR A 610 21.40 -5.98 30.78
N PRO A 611 22.36 -5.10 30.44
CA PRO A 611 23.56 -4.89 31.26
C PRO A 611 23.28 -4.25 32.63
N ILE A 612 22.26 -3.41 32.73
CA ILE A 612 21.84 -2.81 34.01
C ILE A 612 21.25 -3.89 34.92
N LEU A 613 20.35 -4.72 34.40
CA LEU A 613 19.73 -5.81 35.15
C LEU A 613 20.76 -6.87 35.57
N SER A 614 21.73 -7.20 34.70
CA SER A 614 22.80 -8.15 35.02
C SER A 614 23.80 -7.59 36.04
N LEU A 615 24.06 -6.28 36.04
CA LEU A 615 24.84 -5.59 37.08
C LEU A 615 24.14 -5.69 38.44
N PHE A 616 22.84 -5.37 38.52
CA PHE A 616 22.09 -5.49 39.78
C PHE A 616 22.02 -6.93 40.30
N ALA A 617 21.78 -7.90 39.41
CA ALA A 617 21.84 -9.33 39.73
C ALA A 617 23.21 -9.74 40.32
N ALA A 618 24.31 -9.21 39.76
CA ALA A 618 25.66 -9.52 40.19
C ALA A 618 26.07 -8.90 41.53
N LEU A 619 25.47 -7.78 41.92
CA LEU A 619 25.75 -7.14 43.21
C LEU A 619 25.26 -7.99 44.40
N ALA A 620 24.14 -8.71 44.26
CA ALA A 620 23.57 -9.51 45.35
C ALA A 620 24.54 -10.56 45.96
N PRO A 621 25.17 -11.48 45.19
CA PRO A 621 26.14 -12.42 45.75
C PRO A 621 27.42 -11.74 46.24
N ALA A 622 27.87 -10.69 45.56
CA ALA A 622 29.08 -9.95 45.92
C ALA A 622 28.96 -9.24 47.29
N ILE A 623 27.79 -8.65 47.59
CA ILE A 623 27.47 -8.11 48.91
C ILE A 623 27.56 -9.22 49.97
N LYS A 624 26.96 -10.39 49.72
CA LYS A 624 27.00 -11.52 50.66
C LYS A 624 28.43 -12.00 50.93
N THR A 625 29.32 -11.96 49.94
CA THR A 625 30.74 -12.30 50.12
C THR A 625 31.48 -11.31 51.02
N CYS A 626 31.14 -10.02 50.95
CA CYS A 626 31.79 -8.96 51.74
C CYS A 626 31.51 -9.01 53.25
N TYR A 627 30.63 -9.92 53.70
CA TYR A 627 30.33 -10.20 55.11
C TYR A 627 30.93 -11.50 55.63
N LEU A 628 31.68 -12.26 54.81
CA LEU A 628 32.35 -13.48 55.26
C LEU A 628 33.65 -13.16 56.03
N ASN A 629 33.87 -13.87 57.14
CA ASN A 629 35.08 -13.72 57.95
C ASN A 629 36.29 -14.34 57.24
N VAL A 630 37.29 -13.52 56.90
CA VAL A 630 38.53 -13.94 56.21
C VAL A 630 39.27 -15.04 56.97
N SER A 631 39.31 -14.95 58.29
CA SER A 631 39.93 -15.94 59.19
C SER A 631 39.22 -17.29 59.19
N ALA A 632 37.92 -17.35 58.85
CA ALA A 632 37.19 -18.60 58.70
C ALA A 632 37.45 -19.24 57.32
N ILE A 633 37.46 -18.43 56.25
CA ILE A 633 37.74 -18.91 54.88
C ILE A 633 39.14 -19.52 54.76
N LEU A 634 40.14 -18.95 55.45
CA LEU A 634 41.52 -19.43 55.43
C LEU A 634 41.79 -20.58 56.42
N ARG A 635 40.83 -20.96 57.26
CA ARG A 635 40.91 -22.08 58.23
C ARG A 635 40.05 -23.29 57.84
N SER A 636 39.19 -23.19 56.83
CA SER A 636 38.23 -24.24 56.45
C SER A 636 38.77 -25.23 55.41
N GLU A 637 40.09 -25.39 55.32
CA GLU A 637 40.82 -26.45 54.59
C GLU A 637 41.96 -26.97 55.48
#